data_AF-A0A182P0J7-F1
#
_entry.id   AF-A0A182P0J7-F1
#
_cell.length_a   1.000
_cell.length_b   1.000
_cell.length_c   1.000
_cell.angle_alpha   90.00
_cell.angle_beta   90.00
_cell.angle_gamma   90.00
#
_symmetry.space_group_name_H-M   'P 1'
#
loop_
_entity.id
_entity.type
_entity.pdbx_description
1 polymer ?
#
loop_
_entity_poly.entity_id
_entity_poly.type
_entity_poly.pdbx_seq_one_letter_code
_entity_poly.pdbx_strand_id
1 'polypeptide(L)'
;VLLGSTRPDGTREFRCGGSYLGRNIVLAGAHCVTGKSQPALDTVRFGSGTNNVMHFRIVNHTLHYRYKPQFEYHNMAIYYLDATPESASAGRFKPACILKPHMKKGIVQMVGDSSDGRGLALQTTSLDVVASEKCHEYYNPIPKLRFGVLLCCFCAMNSDTTECSNMHSSPLQLVINRNGKSVPFLIGHKSIGKACGVKSPAVFTRYGSYYEWLETITILPLDATDCHLRYHKYGEYYLVYPIYGVPARQGEFAHMAAIGWRLPNRTISFDCGGSLITNRHVLTAAHCALNDDGVAPQVVRLGVIDITAGLYDPQNQFAQEYGIASIKRHPEHEFRAEYHDIGLIVLDRTVTLTDAVVPACLWTGAQIPLRRLEAAGFGQTSFGGARTPILLKVQLSPVDNSACSRFYPPSRRRRQGLIEQQMCASDERMDTCHGDSGGPLQIKLMANNRLIPFITGITSFGRFCGTATPAVYTRVSSYVGWLQTETGLSFDAKACAGRHLNLREIEEAMVANRIGDKVFVEPEKSYMDLETVAKHRVYLGYSTPSGQIRWNCGGVLINENFVLTVAHCDRFILNKTPDYVKAGDLDIFKDHPQSQVIKIERFIKHPDYREGGTIDNDIALVKLQRNVRLEPNVVPACILNSDTVTLPFFEMAGLGPYSMNNFVMDNEALSDNNTLVLTRMRADSSPCSRQTSSKIMCTKNDQSLVPGTCRIEHGGPLEREIWHHDRYYTYVFGLTVAGDDCGFGSEASYVKISSHIKWIEQTVLGSSVRKREVQVNRFRRQIVFPNSGESYSSYTVIQSCQLQDGRTGSCIPYRSCAKESIGSIISICQHGLEPIICCPTTSTNALSRPTRLSASGSQPINPSSPAGYKLNNCLAYWKQYKRPPIDEFEHIPSEGRAIIGEEYPHIATIGNAQQNVWPCTGVLVSDQHVISAASCIASARGLKSIGLGMGLPSPYMYEIDAIINHPFYGRGLRDANNLAIVRLKSRVRFSSSILPACLWPKNEMVPLKLYTIGRGTGGQMHVYPRGAMYNADCRSLPGEENSITDDENVCIENYYASDGVCVDSPGNPVEGIVDHNGTRIPLIVGTTSRTIGCMTSSKSQTISVLSRIANHLSWIKEVIER
;
A
#
# COMPACT_ATOMS: atom_id res chain seq x y z
N VAL A 1 -1.41 31.47 12.44
CA VAL A 1 -2.06 32.74 12.05
C VAL A 1 -3.44 32.83 12.69
N LEU A 2 -4.03 34.02 12.76
CA LEU A 2 -5.39 34.22 13.28
C LEU A 2 -6.32 34.70 12.16
N LEU A 3 -7.51 34.12 12.06
CA LEU A 3 -8.53 34.50 11.09
C LEU A 3 -9.70 35.19 11.81
N GLY A 4 -10.12 36.33 11.25
CA GLY A 4 -11.09 37.22 11.88
C GLY A 4 -11.96 37.97 10.88
N SER A 5 -12.92 38.70 11.42
CA SER A 5 -13.84 39.59 10.69
C SER A 5 -13.64 41.04 11.14
N THR A 6 -13.79 41.98 10.21
CA THR A 6 -13.75 43.41 10.50
C THR A 6 -15.16 43.91 10.76
N ARG A 7 -15.39 44.53 11.92
CA ARG A 7 -16.66 45.15 12.30
C ARG A 7 -16.84 46.48 11.55
N PRO A 8 -18.09 46.99 11.44
CA PRO A 8 -18.36 48.26 10.74
C PRO A 8 -17.61 49.48 11.28
N ASP A 9 -17.21 49.45 12.56
CA ASP A 9 -16.40 50.48 13.23
C ASP A 9 -14.89 50.37 12.94
N GLY A 10 -14.48 49.43 12.09
CA GLY A 10 -13.08 49.18 11.73
C GLY A 10 -12.31 48.27 12.72
N THR A 11 -12.94 47.85 13.82
CA THR A 11 -12.31 46.93 14.77
C THR A 11 -12.29 45.50 14.22
N ARG A 12 -11.20 44.74 14.46
CA ARG A 12 -11.03 43.38 13.93
C ARG A 12 -11.13 42.35 15.05
N GLU A 13 -12.02 41.38 14.88
CA GLU A 13 -12.28 40.30 15.83
C GLU A 13 -11.82 38.96 15.27
N PHE A 14 -10.86 38.32 15.94
CA PHE A 14 -10.26 37.05 15.50
C PHE A 14 -10.81 35.89 16.32
N ARG A 15 -11.28 34.84 15.64
CA ARG A 15 -12.01 33.75 16.29
C ARG A 15 -11.60 32.35 15.82
N CYS A 16 -10.72 32.27 14.83
CA CYS A 16 -10.24 31.03 14.28
C CYS A 16 -8.72 30.98 14.17
N GLY A 17 -8.16 29.83 14.54
CA GLY A 17 -6.78 29.50 14.26
C GLY A 17 -6.61 29.03 12.82
N GLY A 18 -5.40 29.22 12.29
CA GLY A 18 -5.03 28.64 11.01
C GLY A 18 -3.53 28.57 10.79
N SER A 19 -3.17 27.93 9.69
CA SER A 19 -1.83 27.52 9.33
C SER A 19 -1.46 28.07 7.96
N TYR A 20 -0.37 28.83 7.89
CA TYR A 20 0.13 29.34 6.62
C TYR A 20 0.92 28.26 5.87
N LEU A 21 0.54 27.94 4.63
CA LEU A 21 1.17 26.88 3.82
C LEU A 21 2.12 27.41 2.75
N GLY A 22 2.27 28.72 2.65
CA GLY A 22 3.13 29.41 1.67
C GLY A 22 2.36 30.02 0.52
N ARG A 23 3.06 30.82 -0.29
CA ARG A 23 2.44 31.72 -1.28
C ARG A 23 1.42 32.62 -0.57
N ASN A 24 0.17 32.63 -0.99
CA ASN A 24 -0.92 33.38 -0.38
C ASN A 24 -1.97 32.46 0.30
N ILE A 25 -1.56 31.30 0.81
CA ILE A 25 -2.49 30.22 1.22
C ILE A 25 -2.47 29.97 2.73
N VAL A 26 -3.65 29.95 3.35
CA VAL A 26 -3.87 29.65 4.78
C VAL A 26 -4.89 28.52 4.94
N LEU A 27 -4.55 27.50 5.73
CA LEU A 27 -5.40 26.36 6.04
C LEU A 27 -6.03 26.49 7.43
N ALA A 28 -7.33 26.22 7.55
CA ALA A 28 -8.05 26.11 8.82
C ALA A 28 -9.21 25.10 8.69
N GLY A 29 -9.97 24.86 9.76
CA GLY A 29 -11.17 24.02 9.72
C GLY A 29 -12.37 24.75 9.12
N ALA A 30 -13.23 24.04 8.39
CA ALA A 30 -14.34 24.67 7.67
C ALA A 30 -15.46 25.23 8.55
N HIS A 31 -15.50 24.85 9.83
CA HIS A 31 -16.38 25.51 10.81
C HIS A 31 -16.09 27.01 10.96
N CYS A 32 -14.87 27.46 10.63
CA CYS A 32 -14.53 28.87 10.58
C CYS A 32 -15.30 29.67 9.52
N VAL A 33 -15.83 28.97 8.51
CA VAL A 33 -16.64 29.56 7.43
C VAL A 33 -18.14 29.48 7.74
N THR A 34 -18.62 28.38 8.32
CA THR A 34 -20.06 28.03 8.33
C THR A 34 -20.83 28.34 9.62
N GLY A 35 -20.30 29.17 10.53
CA GLY A 35 -20.98 29.52 11.78
C GLY A 35 -22.30 30.24 11.52
N LYS A 36 -23.44 29.59 11.80
CA LYS A 36 -24.81 30.07 11.48
C LYS A 36 -25.21 31.43 12.11
N SER A 37 -24.39 32.00 12.99
CA SER A 37 -24.66 33.22 13.77
C SER A 37 -23.49 34.21 13.84
N GLN A 38 -22.48 34.11 12.96
CA GLN A 38 -21.29 34.97 13.00
C GLN A 38 -20.94 35.60 11.63
N PRO A 39 -20.40 36.83 11.59
CA PRO A 39 -20.06 37.53 10.33
C PRO A 39 -18.92 36.84 9.57
N ALA A 40 -18.90 36.84 8.24
CA ALA A 40 -17.86 36.15 7.47
C ALA A 40 -16.43 36.61 7.80
N LEU A 41 -15.46 35.69 7.79
CA LEU A 41 -14.05 36.03 8.00
C LEU A 41 -13.51 36.78 6.77
N ASP A 42 -12.90 37.94 6.99
CA ASP A 42 -12.40 38.82 5.92
C ASP A 42 -10.90 39.13 6.03
N THR A 43 -10.26 38.78 7.15
CA THR A 43 -8.89 39.19 7.45
C THR A 43 -8.11 38.05 8.12
N VAL A 44 -6.84 37.90 7.71
CA VAL A 44 -5.85 37.06 8.41
C VAL A 44 -4.76 37.94 9.02
N ARG A 45 -4.51 37.74 10.32
CA ARG A 45 -3.40 38.36 11.06
C ARG A 45 -2.21 37.41 11.11
N PHE A 46 -1.06 37.90 10.63
CA PHE A 46 0.26 37.30 10.73
C PHE A 46 1.06 37.99 11.84
N GLY A 47 1.97 37.25 12.50
CA GLY A 47 2.82 37.80 13.56
C GLY A 47 2.10 38.08 14.89
N SER A 48 0.95 37.44 15.16
CA SER A 48 0.26 37.54 16.45
C SER A 48 1.19 37.13 17.60
N GLY A 49 1.30 37.97 18.63
CA GLY A 49 2.29 37.83 19.72
C GLY A 49 3.67 38.44 19.44
N THR A 50 3.84 39.17 18.34
CA THR A 50 5.09 39.90 18.01
C THR A 50 4.82 41.38 17.75
N ASN A 51 5.84 42.23 17.88
CA ASN A 51 5.72 43.67 17.57
C ASN A 51 5.55 43.98 16.07
N ASN A 52 5.63 42.98 15.19
CA ASN A 52 5.56 43.14 13.73
C ASN A 52 4.34 42.42 13.15
N VAL A 53 3.16 42.87 13.56
CA VAL A 53 1.87 42.33 13.11
C VAL A 53 1.57 42.82 11.70
N MET A 54 1.20 41.89 10.81
CA MET A 54 0.72 42.23 9.47
C MET A 54 -0.66 41.63 9.24
N HIS A 55 -1.50 42.37 8.53
CA HIS A 55 -2.85 41.95 8.18
C HIS A 55 -2.94 41.76 6.66
N PHE A 56 -3.52 40.65 6.26
CA PHE A 56 -3.80 40.33 4.86
C PHE A 56 -5.29 40.10 4.70
N ARG A 57 -5.85 40.60 3.60
CA ARG A 57 -7.28 40.44 3.33
C ARG A 57 -7.53 39.05 2.74
N ILE A 58 -8.58 38.39 3.21
CA ILE A 58 -9.06 37.14 2.62
C ILE A 58 -9.78 37.52 1.32
N VAL A 59 -9.29 37.02 0.19
CA VAL A 59 -9.90 37.26 -1.13
C VAL A 59 -10.84 36.13 -1.53
N ASN A 60 -10.56 34.90 -1.11
CA ASN A 60 -11.37 33.74 -1.41
C ASN A 60 -11.12 32.62 -0.40
N HIS A 61 -12.00 31.62 -0.35
CA HIS A 61 -11.74 30.37 0.35
C HIS A 61 -12.42 29.17 -0.34
N THR A 62 -11.84 27.98 -0.17
CA THR A 62 -12.34 26.68 -0.67
C THR A 62 -12.58 25.75 0.51
N LEU A 63 -13.65 24.96 0.46
CA LEU A 63 -14.03 24.03 1.52
C LEU A 63 -13.99 22.59 1.05
N HIS A 64 -13.56 21.68 1.92
CA HIS A 64 -13.65 20.24 1.73
C HIS A 64 -14.67 19.66 2.71
N TYR A 65 -15.68 18.96 2.16
CA TYR A 65 -16.74 18.28 2.89
C TYR A 65 -16.68 16.78 2.61
N ARG A 66 -16.59 15.97 3.67
CA ARG A 66 -16.65 14.50 3.52
C ARG A 66 -18.03 13.91 3.89
N TYR A 67 -18.88 14.66 4.60
CA TYR A 67 -20.21 14.23 5.04
C TYR A 67 -21.24 15.38 4.96
N LYS A 68 -22.54 15.05 5.06
CA LYS A 68 -23.64 16.05 4.97
C LYS A 68 -23.39 17.24 5.93
N PRO A 69 -23.68 18.50 5.52
CA PRO A 69 -23.35 19.71 6.27
C PRO A 69 -23.85 19.75 7.72
N GLN A 70 -24.90 18.99 8.03
CA GLN A 70 -25.57 18.92 9.32
C GLN A 70 -24.90 18.04 10.40
N PHE A 71 -23.89 17.23 10.05
CA PHE A 71 -23.31 16.26 10.99
C PHE A 71 -21.90 16.62 11.48
N GLU A 72 -21.32 17.76 11.07
CA GLU A 72 -20.04 18.32 11.57
C GLU A 72 -18.78 17.43 11.47
N TYR A 73 -18.91 16.16 11.06
CA TYR A 73 -17.79 15.23 10.98
C TYR A 73 -16.99 15.44 9.67
N HIS A 74 -15.87 16.17 9.78
CA HIS A 74 -14.80 16.39 8.80
C HIS A 74 -14.95 17.53 7.80
N ASN A 75 -14.41 18.70 8.17
CA ASN A 75 -14.49 19.94 7.40
C ASN A 75 -13.15 20.71 7.42
N MET A 76 -12.57 20.98 6.24
CA MET A 76 -11.35 21.81 6.04
C MET A 76 -11.64 23.02 5.14
N ALA A 77 -10.93 24.13 5.36
CA ALA A 77 -11.03 25.38 4.61
C ALA A 77 -9.64 25.89 4.22
N ILE A 78 -9.44 26.17 2.94
CA ILE A 78 -8.27 26.87 2.43
C ILE A 78 -8.68 28.32 2.13
N TYR A 79 -8.00 29.29 2.72
CA TYR A 79 -8.18 30.71 2.50
C TYR A 79 -7.04 31.25 1.65
N TYR A 80 -7.39 32.05 0.64
CA TYR A 80 -6.46 32.75 -0.24
C TYR A 80 -6.40 34.22 0.17
N LEU A 81 -5.19 34.76 0.22
CA LEU A 81 -4.89 36.13 0.60
C LEU A 81 -4.67 37.03 -0.62
N ASP A 82 -4.90 38.33 -0.44
CA ASP A 82 -4.72 39.38 -1.45
C ASP A 82 -3.25 39.62 -1.84
N ALA A 83 -2.32 39.31 -0.95
CA ALA A 83 -0.90 39.37 -1.21
C ALA A 83 -0.18 38.13 -0.65
N THR A 84 1.03 37.89 -1.16
CA THR A 84 1.93 36.83 -0.73
C THR A 84 2.73 37.29 0.50
N PRO A 85 2.50 36.73 1.71
CA PRO A 85 3.17 37.17 2.93
C PRO A 85 4.69 37.02 2.92
N GLU A 86 5.28 36.06 2.18
CA GLU A 86 6.75 35.96 2.11
C GLU A 86 7.36 37.17 1.39
N SER A 87 6.74 37.66 0.31
CA SER A 87 7.23 38.86 -0.39
C SER A 87 7.03 40.13 0.43
N ALA A 88 5.91 40.24 1.15
CA ALA A 88 5.59 41.44 1.94
C ALA A 88 6.41 41.55 3.24
N SER A 89 6.91 40.42 3.76
CA SER A 89 7.68 40.36 5.01
C SER A 89 9.16 40.06 4.81
N ALA A 90 9.67 40.13 3.58
CA ALA A 90 11.05 39.75 3.22
C ALA A 90 11.45 38.35 3.71
N GLY A 91 10.53 37.38 3.58
CA GLY A 91 10.74 35.98 3.97
C GLY A 91 10.72 35.73 5.48
N ARG A 92 10.28 36.70 6.28
CA ARG A 92 10.21 36.57 7.75
C ARG A 92 9.14 35.57 8.19
N PHE A 93 8.03 35.47 7.46
CA PHE A 93 7.03 34.43 7.69
C PHE A 93 7.38 33.16 6.92
N LYS A 94 7.47 32.03 7.63
CA LYS A 94 7.80 30.73 7.03
C LYS A 94 6.53 29.89 6.86
N PRO A 95 6.37 29.19 5.72
CA PRO A 95 5.28 28.24 5.53
C PRO A 95 5.47 27.05 6.47
N ALA A 96 4.34 26.47 6.87
CA ALA A 96 4.32 25.33 7.76
C ALA A 96 4.35 24.01 6.98
N CYS A 97 5.15 23.06 7.45
CA CYS A 97 5.27 21.73 6.85
C CYS A 97 4.23 20.77 7.46
N ILE A 98 3.57 19.97 6.61
CA ILE A 98 2.57 18.99 7.04
C ILE A 98 3.22 17.63 7.26
N LEU A 99 2.93 17.00 8.39
CA LEU A 99 3.37 15.63 8.69
C LEU A 99 2.42 14.63 8.01
N LYS A 100 2.95 13.83 7.09
CA LYS A 100 2.21 12.78 6.36
C LYS A 100 1.81 11.57 7.25
N PRO A 101 2.70 10.98 8.07
CA PRO A 101 2.34 9.83 8.93
C PRO A 101 1.46 10.17 10.14
N HIS A 102 0.77 9.15 10.69
CA HIS A 102 -0.14 9.27 11.83
C HIS A 102 0.62 9.26 13.17
N MET A 103 0.25 10.14 14.09
CA MET A 103 0.76 10.14 15.47
C MET A 103 -0.13 9.28 16.38
N LYS A 104 0.40 8.13 16.84
CA LYS A 104 -0.35 7.19 17.71
C LYS A 104 -0.25 7.50 19.22
N LYS A 105 0.83 8.16 19.65
CA LYS A 105 1.11 8.55 21.05
C LYS A 105 2.13 9.69 21.06
N GLY A 106 2.18 10.46 22.15
CA GLY A 106 3.18 11.50 22.38
C GLY A 106 2.57 12.87 22.70
N ILE A 107 3.46 13.84 22.95
CA ILE A 107 3.10 15.22 23.29
C ILE A 107 3.08 16.07 22.02
N VAL A 108 2.00 16.82 21.85
CA VAL A 108 1.79 17.75 20.73
C VAL A 108 1.54 19.15 21.30
N GLN A 109 1.86 20.18 20.53
CA GLN A 109 1.56 21.55 20.92
C GLN A 109 0.34 22.06 20.17
N MET A 110 -0.71 22.42 20.90
CA MET A 110 -1.82 23.17 20.34
C MET A 110 -1.48 24.66 20.37
N VAL A 111 -1.67 25.33 19.25
CA VAL A 111 -1.48 26.78 19.14
C VAL A 111 -2.85 27.46 19.22
N GLY A 112 -3.07 28.22 20.28
CA GLY A 112 -4.33 28.91 20.58
C GLY A 112 -4.09 30.35 21.04
N ASP A 113 -5.15 31.12 21.29
CA ASP A 113 -5.04 32.47 21.88
C ASP A 113 -4.68 32.40 23.39
N SER A 114 -4.47 33.53 24.06
CA SER A 114 -4.64 33.57 25.53
C SER A 114 -6.15 33.50 25.86
N SER A 115 -6.50 33.03 27.04
CA SER A 115 -7.81 32.49 27.43
C SER A 115 -9.04 33.43 27.39
N ASP A 116 -8.93 34.63 26.85
CA ASP A 116 -9.97 35.67 26.79
C ASP A 116 -10.66 35.82 25.42
N GLY A 117 -10.20 35.08 24.40
CA GLY A 117 -10.87 35.00 23.08
C GLY A 117 -10.84 36.30 22.28
N ARG A 118 -10.00 37.26 22.66
CA ARG A 118 -9.84 38.58 22.02
C ARG A 118 -8.79 38.59 20.90
N GLY A 119 -8.04 37.50 20.72
CA GLY A 119 -7.11 37.27 19.62
C GLY A 119 -5.82 38.07 19.68
N LEU A 120 -5.35 38.44 20.88
CA LEU A 120 -4.23 39.37 21.05
C LEU A 120 -2.86 38.69 20.92
N ALA A 121 -2.68 37.47 21.45
CA ALA A 121 -1.41 36.75 21.40
C ALA A 121 -1.61 35.23 21.29
N LEU A 122 -0.79 34.56 20.46
CA LEU A 122 -0.80 33.10 20.36
C LEU A 122 0.07 32.48 21.46
N GLN A 123 -0.49 31.51 22.18
CA GLN A 123 0.19 30.66 23.15
C GLN A 123 0.20 29.20 22.67
N THR A 124 1.17 28.44 23.16
CA THR A 124 1.26 27.00 22.93
C THR A 124 0.97 26.24 24.22
N THR A 125 0.15 25.20 24.11
CA THR A 125 -0.10 24.28 25.23
C THR A 125 0.21 22.86 24.79
N SER A 126 0.95 22.15 25.62
CA SER A 126 1.25 20.73 25.43
C SER A 126 0.02 19.90 25.73
N LEU A 127 -0.37 19.04 24.79
CA LEU A 127 -1.44 18.06 24.91
C LEU A 127 -0.87 16.66 24.71
N ASP A 128 -1.41 15.70 25.43
CA ASP A 128 -1.13 14.28 25.22
C ASP A 128 -2.10 13.71 24.18
N VAL A 129 -1.56 13.00 23.19
CA VAL A 129 -2.37 12.22 22.24
C VAL A 129 -3.04 11.08 22.98
N VAL A 130 -4.36 11.02 22.91
CA VAL A 130 -5.18 10.02 23.61
C VAL A 130 -5.41 8.81 22.72
N ALA A 131 -5.27 7.61 23.29
CA ALA A 131 -5.57 6.36 22.60
C ALA A 131 -7.04 6.34 22.11
N SER A 132 -7.25 5.73 20.95
CA SER A 132 -8.56 5.73 20.27
C SER A 132 -9.67 5.13 21.13
N GLU A 133 -9.36 4.08 21.91
CA GLU A 133 -10.31 3.38 22.80
C GLU A 133 -10.82 4.30 23.91
N LYS A 134 -9.90 4.98 24.59
CA LYS A 134 -10.22 5.94 25.64
C LYS A 134 -10.97 7.16 25.07
N CYS A 135 -10.65 7.56 23.85
CA CYS A 135 -11.38 8.63 23.17
C CYS A 135 -12.84 8.23 22.85
N HIS A 136 -13.08 6.94 22.57
CA HIS A 136 -14.42 6.39 22.33
C HIS A 136 -15.27 6.40 23.61
N GLU A 137 -14.69 6.00 24.75
CA GLU A 137 -15.37 5.97 26.06
C GLU A 137 -15.90 7.36 26.47
N TYR A 138 -15.13 8.43 26.24
CA TYR A 138 -15.53 9.80 26.62
C TYR A 138 -16.67 10.38 25.77
N TYR A 139 -16.89 9.90 24.55
CA TYR A 139 -17.92 10.39 23.63
C TYR A 139 -19.08 9.40 23.44
N ASN A 140 -19.17 8.38 24.31
CA ASN A 140 -20.15 7.30 24.26
C ASN A 140 -21.54 7.70 24.79
N PRO A 141 -22.24 8.63 24.10
CA PRO A 141 -23.67 8.42 23.90
C PRO A 141 -24.17 8.70 22.47
N ILE A 142 -23.29 8.89 21.47
CA ILE A 142 -23.73 9.14 20.07
C ILE A 142 -23.70 7.83 19.26
N PRO A 143 -24.84 7.17 18.97
CA PRO A 143 -24.89 5.82 18.39
C PRO A 143 -24.40 5.69 16.93
N LYS A 144 -23.87 6.77 16.34
CA LYS A 144 -23.55 6.89 14.91
C LYS A 144 -22.06 6.98 14.59
N LEU A 145 -21.17 6.97 15.59
CA LEU A 145 -19.72 6.93 15.42
C LEU A 145 -19.21 5.47 15.35
N ARG A 146 -19.32 4.84 14.17
CA ARG A 146 -18.70 3.51 13.91
C ARG A 146 -17.18 3.64 13.66
N PHE A 147 -16.43 2.56 13.89
CA PHE A 147 -14.96 2.45 13.81
C PHE A 147 -14.25 3.14 12.61
N GLY A 148 -14.94 3.38 11.48
CA GLY A 148 -14.36 4.03 10.29
C GLY A 148 -14.10 5.55 10.39
N VAL A 149 -14.68 6.26 11.37
CA VAL A 149 -14.59 7.73 11.49
C VAL A 149 -13.21 8.20 12.02
N LEU A 150 -12.47 7.33 12.72
CA LEU A 150 -11.19 7.67 13.39
C LEU A 150 -9.95 7.57 12.49
N LEU A 151 -10.07 7.15 11.23
CA LEU A 151 -8.92 7.07 10.30
C LEU A 151 -8.36 8.44 9.89
N CYS A 152 -9.17 9.49 9.97
CA CYS A 152 -8.84 10.85 9.50
C CYS A 152 -8.88 11.91 10.60
N CYS A 153 -9.06 11.47 11.84
CA CYS A 153 -9.02 12.30 13.04
C CYS A 153 -8.19 11.62 14.12
N PHE A 154 -7.75 12.38 15.11
CA PHE A 154 -7.18 11.84 16.34
C PHE A 154 -7.53 12.74 17.51
N CYS A 155 -7.31 12.25 18.73
CA CYS A 155 -7.68 12.94 19.94
C CYS A 155 -6.46 13.42 20.72
N ALA A 156 -6.55 14.59 21.34
CA ALA A 156 -5.53 15.09 22.25
C ALA A 156 -6.14 15.91 23.39
N MET A 157 -5.53 15.86 24.57
CA MET A 157 -6.00 16.61 25.75
C MET A 157 -4.89 16.84 26.76
N ASN A 158 -5.12 17.81 27.64
CA ASN A 158 -4.34 17.97 28.87
C ASN A 158 -5.31 18.42 29.99
N SER A 159 -5.59 17.52 30.94
CA SER A 159 -6.52 17.80 32.04
C SER A 159 -5.98 18.77 33.08
N ASP A 160 -4.67 18.96 33.11
CA ASP A 160 -3.97 19.68 34.18
C ASP A 160 -3.82 21.16 33.87
N THR A 161 -4.21 21.58 32.66
CA THR A 161 -4.16 22.97 32.20
C THR A 161 -5.56 23.57 32.14
N THR A 162 -5.92 24.40 33.13
CA THR A 162 -7.20 25.12 33.18
C THR A 162 -7.20 26.43 32.38
N GLU A 163 -6.03 26.97 32.05
CA GLU A 163 -5.84 28.27 31.40
C GLU A 163 -5.24 28.13 30.00
N CYS A 164 -5.97 27.58 29.03
CA CYS A 164 -5.59 27.66 27.62
C CYS A 164 -6.78 27.92 26.69
N SER A 165 -6.55 28.72 25.64
CA SER A 165 -7.62 29.19 24.76
C SER A 165 -8.29 28.07 23.98
N ASN A 166 -9.62 28.16 23.96
CA ASN A 166 -10.52 27.21 23.34
C ASN A 166 -10.93 27.63 21.90
N MET A 167 -10.01 28.15 21.11
CA MET A 167 -10.30 28.64 19.74
C MET A 167 -10.60 27.49 18.77
N HIS A 168 -11.52 27.71 17.81
CA HIS A 168 -11.82 26.74 16.75
C HIS A 168 -10.70 26.70 15.70
N SER A 169 -10.46 25.52 15.13
CA SER A 169 -9.42 25.31 14.10
C SER A 169 -8.00 25.65 14.54
N SER A 170 -7.74 25.71 15.85
CA SER A 170 -6.41 25.83 16.40
C SER A 170 -5.47 24.79 15.77
N PRO A 171 -4.36 25.22 15.13
CA PRO A 171 -3.37 24.33 14.59
C PRO A 171 -2.75 23.48 15.69
N LEU A 172 -2.60 22.19 15.40
CA LEU A 172 -1.90 21.25 16.23
C LEU A 172 -0.58 20.91 15.55
N GLN A 173 0.53 21.06 16.29
CA GLN A 173 1.87 20.85 15.78
C GLN A 173 2.65 19.86 16.64
N LEU A 174 3.47 19.04 15.99
CA LEU A 174 4.52 18.26 16.64
C LEU A 174 5.83 19.05 16.52
N VAL A 175 6.48 19.33 17.65
CA VAL A 175 7.80 19.98 17.65
C VAL A 175 8.86 18.90 17.75
N ILE A 176 9.67 18.75 16.70
CA ILE A 176 10.77 17.80 16.66
C ILE A 176 12.05 18.55 16.98
N ASN A 177 12.74 18.13 18.04
CA ASN A 177 14.05 18.66 18.42
C ASN A 177 15.15 17.78 17.82
N ARG A 178 16.00 18.33 16.94
CA ARG A 178 17.22 17.66 16.44
C ARG A 178 18.39 18.62 16.49
N ASN A 179 19.50 18.21 17.10
CA ASN A 179 20.75 18.98 17.18
C ASN A 179 20.56 20.40 17.75
N GLY A 180 19.76 20.54 18.80
CA GLY A 180 19.46 21.84 19.42
C GLY A 180 18.52 22.75 18.60
N LYS A 181 18.00 22.29 17.46
CA LYS A 181 17.01 23.01 16.66
C LYS A 181 15.63 22.36 16.76
N SER A 182 14.65 23.15 17.18
CA SER A 182 13.24 22.78 17.26
C SER A 182 12.52 23.12 15.96
N VAL A 183 11.92 22.13 15.30
CA VAL A 183 11.16 22.31 14.06
C VAL A 183 9.70 21.88 14.28
N PRO A 184 8.72 22.80 14.16
CA PRO A 184 7.30 22.47 14.26
C PRO A 184 6.76 21.90 12.93
N PHE A 185 6.08 20.76 13.01
CA PHE A 185 5.33 20.15 11.92
C PHE A 185 3.84 20.16 12.22
N LEU A 186 3.02 20.61 11.28
CA LEU A 186 1.58 20.57 11.42
C LEU A 186 1.06 19.15 11.24
N ILE A 187 0.25 18.72 12.18
CA ILE A 187 -0.32 17.37 12.18
C ILE A 187 -1.84 17.38 12.01
N GLY A 188 -2.49 18.48 12.37
CA GLY A 188 -3.94 18.63 12.25
C GLY A 188 -4.46 19.97 12.76
N HIS A 189 -5.79 20.11 12.78
CA HIS A 189 -6.47 21.22 13.44
C HIS A 189 -7.65 20.74 14.28
N LYS A 190 -7.93 21.49 15.34
CA LYS A 190 -9.03 21.19 16.24
C LYS A 190 -10.37 21.28 15.51
N SER A 191 -11.10 20.17 15.53
CA SER A 191 -12.37 20.01 14.84
C SER A 191 -13.55 20.02 15.81
N ILE A 192 -13.47 19.28 16.92
CA ILE A 192 -14.57 19.12 17.89
C ILE A 192 -14.02 19.09 19.33
N GLY A 193 -14.79 19.57 20.31
CA GLY A 193 -14.52 19.42 21.74
C GLY A 193 -13.64 20.50 22.36
N LYS A 194 -13.41 20.41 23.68
CA LYS A 194 -12.48 21.27 24.45
C LYS A 194 -11.20 20.47 24.73
N ALA A 195 -10.04 21.06 24.46
CA ALA A 195 -8.75 20.37 24.60
C ALA A 195 -8.08 20.62 25.98
N CYS A 196 -8.59 21.61 26.72
CA CYS A 196 -8.03 22.19 27.93
C CYS A 196 -9.07 22.25 29.05
N GLY A 197 -8.65 22.06 30.30
CA GLY A 197 -9.46 22.34 31.50
C GLY A 197 -10.70 21.47 31.69
N VAL A 198 -10.78 20.34 30.98
CA VAL A 198 -11.90 19.38 31.04
C VAL A 198 -11.40 17.94 31.04
N LYS A 199 -12.17 17.01 31.63
CA LYS A 199 -11.85 15.57 31.67
C LYS A 199 -12.12 14.82 30.35
N SER A 200 -12.46 15.51 29.26
CA SER A 200 -12.81 14.93 27.95
C SER A 200 -11.86 15.41 26.84
N PRO A 201 -11.36 14.55 25.94
CA PRO A 201 -10.43 14.96 24.90
C PRO A 201 -11.06 15.72 23.74
N ALA A 202 -10.29 16.56 23.05
CA ALA A 202 -10.72 17.20 21.80
C ALA A 202 -10.32 16.35 20.58
N VAL A 203 -11.13 16.42 19.51
CA VAL A 203 -10.91 15.74 18.24
C VAL A 203 -10.29 16.70 17.24
N PHE A 204 -9.23 16.26 16.59
CA PHE A 204 -8.45 16.99 15.60
C PHE A 204 -8.53 16.28 14.25
N THR A 205 -8.81 17.02 13.18
CA THR A 205 -8.72 16.51 11.81
C THR A 205 -7.25 16.36 11.44
N ARG A 206 -6.87 15.22 10.87
CA ARG A 206 -5.49 14.91 10.50
C ARG A 206 -5.17 15.42 9.10
N TYR A 207 -4.23 16.35 8.98
CA TYR A 207 -3.82 16.88 7.68
C TYR A 207 -3.18 15.84 6.76
N GLY A 208 -2.41 14.89 7.31
CA GLY A 208 -1.81 13.80 6.53
C GLY A 208 -2.82 12.90 5.80
N SER A 209 -4.07 12.84 6.27
CA SER A 209 -5.16 12.11 5.60
C SER A 209 -5.79 12.88 4.43
N TYR A 210 -5.46 14.15 4.27
CA TYR A 210 -5.92 15.03 3.17
C TYR A 210 -4.73 15.56 2.35
N TYR A 211 -3.56 14.95 2.48
CA TYR A 211 -2.32 15.45 1.88
C TYR A 211 -2.43 15.60 0.37
N GLU A 212 -2.97 14.60 -0.30
CA GLU A 212 -3.17 14.59 -1.76
C GLU A 212 -4.19 15.65 -2.19
N TRP A 213 -5.29 15.82 -1.44
CA TRP A 213 -6.25 16.90 -1.68
C TRP A 213 -5.61 18.29 -1.50
N LEU A 214 -4.78 18.47 -0.47
CA LEU A 214 -4.07 19.72 -0.21
C LEU A 214 -3.08 20.05 -1.33
N GLU A 215 -2.30 19.08 -1.83
CA GLU A 215 -1.41 19.29 -2.99
C GLU A 215 -2.17 19.76 -4.22
N THR A 216 -3.27 19.05 -4.52
CA THR A 216 -4.08 19.31 -5.71
C THR A 216 -4.72 20.70 -5.67
N ILE A 217 -5.32 21.10 -4.54
CA ILE A 217 -6.01 22.40 -4.45
C ILE A 217 -5.05 23.58 -4.29
N THR A 218 -3.90 23.38 -3.66
CA THR A 218 -2.94 24.47 -3.43
C THR A 218 -1.94 24.63 -4.58
N ILE A 219 -1.79 23.63 -5.44
CA ILE A 219 -0.78 23.57 -6.52
C ILE A 219 0.62 23.87 -5.94
N LEU A 220 0.86 23.35 -4.74
CA LEU A 220 2.16 23.32 -4.09
C LEU A 220 2.72 21.91 -4.30
N PRO A 221 3.93 21.76 -4.88
CA PRO A 221 4.54 20.44 -5.01
C PRO A 221 4.95 19.97 -3.61
N LEU A 222 4.35 18.88 -3.13
CA LEU A 222 4.69 18.28 -1.84
C LEU A 222 5.28 16.86 -1.95
N ASP A 223 5.48 16.25 -3.14
CA ASP A 223 6.72 15.55 -3.55
C ASP A 223 6.77 15.08 -5.05
N ALA A 224 7.96 14.69 -5.53
CA ALA A 224 8.26 14.25 -6.89
C ALA A 224 8.35 12.71 -7.03
N THR A 225 7.39 12.04 -7.70
CA THR A 225 7.58 10.69 -8.31
C THR A 225 6.38 10.27 -9.17
N ASP A 226 6.58 10.11 -10.48
CA ASP A 226 5.57 9.79 -11.52
C ASP A 226 5.51 8.28 -11.90
N CYS A 227 6.22 7.43 -11.15
CA CYS A 227 6.43 6.01 -11.49
C CYS A 227 5.13 5.18 -11.58
N HIS A 228 4.20 5.37 -10.65
CA HIS A 228 2.91 4.65 -10.64
C HIS A 228 2.04 4.98 -11.87
N LEU A 229 2.25 6.13 -12.52
CA LEU A 229 1.55 6.50 -13.76
C LEU A 229 2.09 5.74 -14.96
N ARG A 230 3.41 5.58 -15.05
CA ARG A 230 4.08 4.90 -16.17
C ARG A 230 3.82 3.39 -16.21
N TYR A 231 3.68 2.77 -15.04
CA TYR A 231 3.50 1.32 -14.92
C TYR A 231 2.09 0.90 -14.47
N HIS A 232 1.09 1.81 -14.54
CA HIS A 232 -0.28 1.56 -14.07
C HIS A 232 -0.91 0.28 -14.64
N LYS A 233 -0.74 0.04 -15.94
CA LYS A 233 -1.23 -1.17 -16.63
C LYS A 233 -0.83 -2.50 -15.94
N TYR A 234 0.28 -2.52 -15.23
CA TYR A 234 0.87 -3.72 -14.62
C TYR A 234 0.61 -3.87 -13.11
N GLY A 235 -0.03 -2.91 -12.45
CA GLY A 235 -0.33 -2.97 -11.00
C GLY A 235 -1.46 -3.96 -10.66
N GLU A 236 -1.48 -4.45 -9.40
CA GLU A 236 -2.36 -5.55 -8.94
C GLU A 236 -3.66 -5.08 -8.25
N TYR A 237 -4.72 -5.89 -8.31
CA TYR A 237 -6.09 -5.48 -7.93
C TYR A 237 -6.63 -6.05 -6.58
N TYR A 238 -5.92 -6.96 -5.89
CA TYR A 238 -6.49 -7.69 -4.73
C TYR A 238 -6.11 -7.13 -3.34
N LEU A 239 -7.11 -7.07 -2.45
CA LEU A 239 -7.17 -6.33 -1.17
C LEU A 239 -6.69 -7.12 0.06
N VAL A 240 -6.00 -6.41 0.97
CA VAL A 240 -5.64 -6.79 2.35
C VAL A 240 -6.77 -6.49 3.35
N TYR A 241 -7.09 -7.43 4.28
CA TYR A 241 -8.01 -7.23 5.42
C TYR A 241 -7.36 -7.58 6.79
N PRO A 242 -7.70 -6.94 7.94
CA PRO A 242 -7.03 -7.18 9.23
C PRO A 242 -7.89 -7.69 10.42
N ILE A 243 -7.28 -8.61 11.20
CA ILE A 243 -7.10 -8.73 12.69
C ILE A 243 -8.33 -9.01 13.62
N TYR A 244 -8.21 -9.99 14.55
CA TYR A 244 -8.23 -9.91 16.05
C TYR A 244 -7.98 -11.31 16.68
N GLY A 245 -7.29 -11.40 17.84
CA GLY A 245 -6.81 -12.67 18.47
C GLY A 245 -7.30 -12.94 19.90
N VAL A 246 -7.10 -14.18 20.43
CA VAL A 246 -7.44 -14.66 21.80
C VAL A 246 -6.60 -15.94 22.18
N PRO A 247 -6.67 -16.58 23.39
CA PRO A 247 -5.53 -17.13 24.15
C PRO A 247 -5.30 -18.67 24.01
N ALA A 248 -4.25 -19.19 24.68
CA ALA A 248 -3.66 -20.55 24.67
C ALA A 248 -4.61 -21.77 24.81
N ARG A 249 -4.30 -22.91 24.14
CA ARG A 249 -5.24 -24.03 23.83
C ARG A 249 -4.62 -25.45 23.87
N GLN A 250 -5.49 -26.47 23.79
CA GLN A 250 -5.15 -27.89 23.62
C GLN A 250 -4.24 -28.15 22.41
N GLY A 251 -3.18 -28.92 22.59
CA GLY A 251 -2.19 -29.24 21.55
C GLY A 251 -0.95 -28.34 21.54
N GLU A 252 -0.93 -27.24 22.31
CA GLU A 252 0.17 -26.25 22.33
C GLU A 252 1.55 -26.82 22.76
N PHE A 253 1.53 -27.95 23.45
CA PHE A 253 2.71 -28.73 23.86
C PHE A 253 2.49 -30.20 23.52
N ALA A 254 2.26 -30.50 22.23
CA ALA A 254 1.96 -31.85 21.74
C ALA A 254 3.05 -32.91 22.07
N HIS A 255 4.25 -32.51 22.46
CA HIS A 255 5.33 -33.40 22.89
C HIS A 255 5.39 -33.61 24.41
N MET A 256 4.57 -32.91 25.20
CA MET A 256 4.62 -33.00 26.66
C MET A 256 4.21 -34.40 27.14
N ALA A 257 5.04 -34.99 28.00
CA ALA A 257 4.81 -36.30 28.60
C ALA A 257 4.72 -36.21 30.12
N ALA A 258 3.73 -36.86 30.70
CA ALA A 258 3.63 -37.07 32.15
C ALA A 258 4.08 -38.50 32.49
N ILE A 259 5.08 -38.64 33.36
CA ILE A 259 5.69 -39.91 33.76
C ILE A 259 5.17 -40.28 35.15
N GLY A 260 4.62 -41.48 35.28
CA GLY A 260 3.83 -41.84 36.46
C GLY A 260 4.16 -43.19 37.09
N TRP A 261 3.89 -43.24 38.40
CA TRP A 261 4.00 -44.41 39.26
C TRP A 261 2.60 -44.89 39.67
N ARG A 262 2.34 -46.19 39.49
CA ARG A 262 1.09 -46.82 39.94
C ARG A 262 1.14 -47.05 41.44
N LEU A 263 0.23 -46.40 42.16
CA LEU A 263 0.07 -46.54 43.60
C LEU A 263 -0.75 -47.79 43.97
N PRO A 264 -0.62 -48.31 45.21
CA PRO A 264 -1.37 -49.50 45.66
C PRO A 264 -2.90 -49.38 45.53
N ASN A 265 -3.43 -48.15 45.60
CA ASN A 265 -4.85 -47.83 45.44
C ASN A 265 -5.33 -47.76 43.97
N ARG A 266 -4.49 -48.19 43.01
CA ARG A 266 -4.73 -48.14 41.54
C ARG A 266 -4.79 -46.74 40.93
N THR A 267 -4.47 -45.68 41.68
CA THR A 267 -4.26 -44.34 41.11
C THR A 267 -2.83 -44.17 40.60
N ILE A 268 -2.62 -43.21 39.71
CA ILE A 268 -1.30 -42.94 39.11
C ILE A 268 -0.82 -41.59 39.63
N SER A 269 0.35 -41.58 40.27
CA SER A 269 1.05 -40.35 40.66
C SER A 269 1.98 -39.93 39.53
N PHE A 270 1.76 -38.75 38.95
CA PHE A 270 2.67 -38.15 37.97
C PHE A 270 3.62 -37.21 38.71
N ASP A 271 4.85 -37.67 38.94
CA ASP A 271 5.88 -36.93 39.69
C ASP A 271 6.99 -36.36 38.81
N CYS A 272 7.05 -36.79 37.54
CA CYS A 272 7.99 -36.29 36.55
C CYS A 272 7.31 -35.96 35.22
N GLY A 273 7.89 -34.98 34.53
CA GLY A 273 7.61 -34.66 33.14
C GLY A 273 8.64 -35.26 32.20
N GLY A 274 8.35 -35.16 30.91
CA GLY A 274 9.25 -35.55 29.83
C GLY A 274 8.83 -34.91 28.51
N SER A 275 9.65 -35.10 27.49
CA SER A 275 9.39 -34.66 26.12
C SER A 275 9.47 -35.83 25.17
N LEU A 276 8.42 -36.09 24.42
CA LEU A 276 8.45 -37.01 23.30
C LEU A 276 9.42 -36.46 22.24
N ILE A 277 10.47 -37.20 21.89
CA ILE A 277 11.51 -36.76 20.92
C ILE A 277 11.57 -37.64 19.67
N THR A 278 10.89 -38.78 19.70
CA THR A 278 10.64 -39.67 18.55
C THR A 278 9.28 -40.34 18.73
N ASN A 279 8.83 -41.18 17.80
CA ASN A 279 7.58 -41.94 17.97
C ASN A 279 7.64 -43.03 19.06
N ARG A 280 8.78 -43.26 19.73
CA ARG A 280 8.94 -44.30 20.78
C ARG A 280 9.80 -43.87 21.97
N HIS A 281 10.35 -42.65 21.96
CA HIS A 281 11.32 -42.22 22.95
C HIS A 281 10.90 -40.91 23.62
N VAL A 282 10.94 -40.90 24.96
CA VAL A 282 10.67 -39.73 25.80
C VAL A 282 11.96 -39.34 26.51
N LEU A 283 12.38 -38.10 26.31
CA LEU A 283 13.50 -37.47 26.99
C LEU A 283 13.05 -36.92 28.34
N THR A 284 13.80 -37.19 29.40
CA THR A 284 13.49 -36.74 30.76
C THR A 284 14.79 -36.57 31.56
N ALA A 285 14.69 -36.25 32.86
CA ALA A 285 15.83 -36.21 33.77
C ALA A 285 16.24 -37.62 34.20
N ALA A 286 17.51 -37.85 34.51
CA ALA A 286 17.99 -39.16 34.95
C ALA A 286 17.44 -39.53 36.34
N HIS A 287 17.24 -38.52 37.20
CA HIS A 287 16.67 -38.72 38.53
C HIS A 287 15.21 -39.21 38.48
N CYS A 288 14.48 -38.95 37.38
CA CYS A 288 13.11 -39.45 37.18
C CYS A 288 13.04 -40.97 36.93
N ALA A 289 14.19 -41.65 36.82
CA ALA A 289 14.22 -43.11 36.63
C ALA A 289 13.76 -43.88 37.88
N LEU A 290 13.82 -43.29 39.07
CA LEU A 290 13.40 -43.87 40.33
C LEU A 290 12.69 -42.80 41.18
N ASN A 291 11.66 -43.18 41.92
CA ASN A 291 11.10 -42.33 42.98
C ASN A 291 11.94 -42.42 44.27
N ASP A 292 11.54 -41.70 45.31
CA ASP A 292 12.23 -41.70 46.62
C ASP A 292 12.33 -43.09 47.29
N ASP A 293 11.41 -44.01 46.94
CA ASP A 293 11.40 -45.41 47.43
C ASP A 293 12.26 -46.36 46.56
N GLY A 294 12.93 -45.84 45.53
CA GLY A 294 13.75 -46.65 44.62
C GLY A 294 12.94 -47.48 43.61
N VAL A 295 11.69 -47.07 43.33
CA VAL A 295 10.79 -47.73 42.38
C VAL A 295 10.80 -47.00 41.04
N ALA A 296 10.93 -47.76 39.93
CA ALA A 296 10.87 -47.20 38.58
C ALA A 296 9.43 -46.85 38.15
N PRO A 297 9.22 -45.78 37.36
CA PRO A 297 7.90 -45.46 36.82
C PRO A 297 7.42 -46.55 35.87
N GLN A 298 6.10 -46.71 35.76
CA GLN A 298 5.51 -47.76 34.92
C GLN A 298 4.75 -47.21 33.70
N VAL A 299 4.35 -45.94 33.71
CA VAL A 299 3.50 -45.36 32.67
C VAL A 299 3.98 -44.00 32.20
N VAL A 300 3.71 -43.72 30.93
CA VAL A 300 3.82 -42.39 30.31
C VAL A 300 2.48 -42.01 29.72
N ARG A 301 2.02 -40.79 29.99
CA ARG A 301 0.80 -40.22 29.41
C ARG A 301 1.12 -39.02 28.52
N LEU A 302 0.51 -38.97 27.35
CA LEU A 302 0.66 -37.94 26.31
C LEU A 302 -0.71 -37.37 25.93
N GLY A 303 -0.74 -36.16 25.34
CA GLY A 303 -1.96 -35.58 24.76
C GLY A 303 -3.02 -35.12 25.77
N VAL A 304 -2.63 -34.88 27.02
CA VAL A 304 -3.51 -34.46 28.12
C VAL A 304 -3.30 -32.99 28.50
N ILE A 305 -4.39 -32.27 28.73
CA ILE A 305 -4.36 -30.95 29.39
C ILE A 305 -4.61 -31.13 30.89
N ASP A 306 -5.57 -31.97 31.27
CA ASP A 306 -5.87 -32.31 32.65
C ASP A 306 -5.42 -33.75 32.95
N ILE A 307 -4.40 -33.93 33.80
CA ILE A 307 -3.85 -35.25 34.13
C ILE A 307 -4.74 -36.08 35.06
N THR A 308 -5.75 -35.46 35.70
CA THR A 308 -6.69 -36.11 36.63
C THR A 308 -7.98 -36.56 35.96
N ALA A 309 -8.35 -35.95 34.83
CA ALA A 309 -9.48 -36.39 34.02
C ALA A 309 -9.22 -37.79 33.40
N GLY A 310 -10.27 -38.61 33.32
CA GLY A 310 -10.17 -39.97 32.76
C GLY A 310 -9.73 -39.96 31.30
N LEU A 311 -9.11 -41.06 30.84
CA LEU A 311 -8.68 -41.21 29.43
C LEU A 311 -9.83 -41.06 28.41
N TYR A 312 -11.07 -41.23 28.84
CA TYR A 312 -12.29 -41.11 28.03
C TYR A 312 -13.07 -39.82 28.30
N ASP A 313 -12.51 -38.89 29.07
CA ASP A 313 -13.10 -37.57 29.28
C ASP A 313 -13.08 -36.77 27.96
N PRO A 314 -14.17 -36.08 27.57
CA PRO A 314 -14.17 -35.21 26.39
C PRO A 314 -13.03 -34.18 26.36
N GLN A 315 -12.53 -33.74 27.53
CA GLN A 315 -11.39 -32.81 27.64
C GLN A 315 -10.03 -33.48 27.32
N ASN A 316 -9.98 -34.81 27.31
CA ASN A 316 -8.79 -35.63 27.06
C ASN A 316 -8.95 -36.52 25.81
N GLN A 317 -9.69 -36.06 24.80
CA GLN A 317 -9.99 -36.85 23.59
C GLN A 317 -8.76 -37.36 22.80
N PHE A 318 -7.58 -36.76 23.01
CA PHE A 318 -6.31 -37.16 22.38
C PHE A 318 -5.34 -37.84 23.34
N ALA A 319 -5.77 -38.13 24.57
CA ALA A 319 -4.93 -38.71 25.60
C ALA A 319 -4.50 -40.14 25.25
N GLN A 320 -3.22 -40.42 25.43
CA GLN A 320 -2.63 -41.73 25.14
C GLN A 320 -1.74 -42.17 26.31
N GLU A 321 -1.94 -43.40 26.81
CA GLU A 321 -1.15 -43.99 27.88
C GLU A 321 -0.31 -45.17 27.40
N TYR A 322 0.98 -45.16 27.71
CA TYR A 322 1.98 -46.13 27.25
C TYR A 322 2.72 -46.75 28.43
N GLY A 323 3.06 -48.04 28.30
CA GLY A 323 3.97 -48.71 29.23
C GLY A 323 5.43 -48.34 28.95
N ILE A 324 6.29 -48.49 29.96
CA ILE A 324 7.73 -48.25 29.84
C ILE A 324 8.45 -49.58 29.58
N ALA A 325 9.13 -49.70 28.43
CA ALA A 325 9.93 -50.88 28.09
C ALA A 325 11.31 -50.85 28.76
N SER A 326 11.95 -49.68 28.79
CA SER A 326 13.23 -49.49 29.46
C SER A 326 13.48 -48.01 29.75
N ILE A 327 14.33 -47.74 30.75
CA ILE A 327 14.81 -46.40 31.08
C ILE A 327 16.33 -46.42 31.05
N LYS A 328 16.93 -45.60 30.19
CA LYS A 328 18.38 -45.47 30.04
C LYS A 328 18.82 -44.14 30.65
N ARG A 329 19.58 -44.19 31.75
CA ARG A 329 20.24 -43.01 32.33
C ARG A 329 21.57 -42.78 31.63
N HIS A 330 22.03 -41.53 31.58
CA HIS A 330 23.38 -41.26 31.12
C HIS A 330 24.42 -42.06 31.95
N PRO A 331 25.45 -42.68 31.34
CA PRO A 331 26.40 -43.53 32.05
C PRO A 331 27.14 -42.83 33.21
N GLU A 332 27.37 -41.53 33.06
CA GLU A 332 28.04 -40.69 34.07
C GLU A 332 27.09 -40.14 35.16
N HIS A 333 25.80 -40.48 35.12
CA HIS A 333 24.85 -40.02 36.13
C HIS A 333 24.93 -40.86 37.42
N GLU A 334 25.13 -40.18 38.54
CA GLU A 334 25.05 -40.75 39.88
C GLU A 334 23.95 -40.06 40.70
N PHE A 335 23.07 -40.81 41.35
CA PHE A 335 22.01 -40.25 42.22
C PHE A 335 22.53 -39.40 43.39
N ARG A 336 23.81 -39.52 43.74
CA ARG A 336 24.47 -38.73 44.80
C ARG A 336 25.01 -37.39 44.30
N ALA A 337 25.04 -37.16 42.99
CA ALA A 337 25.54 -35.97 42.33
C ALA A 337 24.45 -35.33 41.46
N GLU A 338 24.55 -34.02 41.26
CA GLU A 338 23.58 -33.25 40.44
C GLU A 338 24.10 -33.03 39.00
N TYR A 339 24.95 -33.94 38.50
CA TYR A 339 25.55 -33.87 37.17
C TYR A 339 24.96 -34.91 36.22
N HIS A 340 25.03 -34.62 34.91
CA HIS A 340 24.55 -35.50 33.83
C HIS A 340 23.11 -35.99 34.02
N ASP A 341 22.24 -35.11 34.50
CA ASP A 341 20.86 -35.45 34.85
C ASP A 341 19.95 -35.49 33.61
N ILE A 342 20.15 -36.54 32.81
CA ILE A 342 19.45 -36.80 31.55
C ILE A 342 19.16 -38.30 31.41
N GLY A 343 17.92 -38.62 31.06
CA GLY A 343 17.41 -39.98 30.90
C GLY A 343 16.54 -40.12 29.66
N LEU A 344 16.51 -41.34 29.11
CA LEU A 344 15.74 -41.69 27.92
C LEU A 344 14.82 -42.87 28.24
N ILE A 345 13.52 -42.65 28.12
CA ILE A 345 12.49 -43.68 28.27
C ILE A 345 12.15 -44.24 26.89
N VAL A 346 12.17 -45.57 26.77
CA VAL A 346 11.69 -46.30 25.59
C VAL A 346 10.28 -46.80 25.90
N LEU A 347 9.30 -46.36 25.10
CA LEU A 347 7.91 -46.79 25.21
C LEU A 347 7.74 -48.24 24.72
N ASP A 348 6.80 -48.97 25.32
CA ASP A 348 6.46 -50.34 24.96
C ASP A 348 6.08 -50.50 23.48
N ARG A 349 5.33 -49.52 22.95
CA ARG A 349 4.91 -49.42 21.56
C ARG A 349 5.06 -47.99 21.02
N THR A 350 4.95 -47.84 19.70
CA THR A 350 5.00 -46.53 19.05
C THR A 350 3.74 -45.72 19.32
N VAL A 351 3.89 -44.40 19.45
CA VAL A 351 2.77 -43.49 19.68
C VAL A 351 1.92 -43.30 18.42
N THR A 352 0.64 -42.98 18.61
CA THR A 352 -0.24 -42.55 17.51
C THR A 352 -0.15 -41.03 17.37
N LEU A 353 0.31 -40.56 16.22
CA LEU A 353 0.46 -39.12 15.99
C LEU A 353 -0.91 -38.46 15.83
N THR A 354 -1.10 -37.34 16.54
CA THR A 354 -2.30 -36.49 16.50
C THR A 354 -1.88 -35.04 16.70
N ASP A 355 -2.79 -34.09 16.53
CA ASP A 355 -2.50 -32.66 16.76
C ASP A 355 -2.10 -32.34 18.22
N ALA A 356 -2.34 -33.26 19.16
CA ALA A 356 -1.92 -33.15 20.56
C ALA A 356 -0.81 -34.15 20.97
N VAL A 357 -0.33 -34.99 20.04
CA VAL A 357 0.75 -35.96 20.28
C VAL A 357 1.71 -35.95 19.09
N VAL A 358 2.76 -35.12 19.17
CA VAL A 358 3.79 -34.97 18.14
C VAL A 358 5.17 -34.81 18.80
N PRO A 359 6.21 -35.55 18.36
CA PRO A 359 7.55 -35.39 18.94
C PRO A 359 8.14 -33.98 18.78
N ALA A 360 8.91 -33.47 19.74
CA ALA A 360 9.68 -32.23 19.61
C ALA A 360 11.04 -32.46 18.95
N CYS A 361 11.64 -31.37 18.44
CA CYS A 361 13.00 -31.35 17.93
C CYS A 361 14.01 -31.08 19.05
N LEU A 362 15.29 -31.38 18.81
CA LEU A 362 16.37 -31.08 19.75
C LEU A 362 17.19 -29.91 19.25
N TRP A 363 17.49 -28.95 20.13
CA TRP A 363 18.44 -27.89 19.80
C TRP A 363 19.87 -28.43 19.88
N THR A 364 20.57 -28.41 18.75
CA THR A 364 21.96 -28.91 18.64
C THR A 364 23.00 -27.80 18.62
N GLY A 365 22.57 -26.53 18.51
CA GLY A 365 23.46 -25.38 18.44
C GLY A 365 24.16 -25.08 19.76
N ALA A 366 25.38 -24.54 19.68
CA ALA A 366 26.17 -24.15 20.86
C ALA A 366 25.54 -22.97 21.63
N GLN A 367 24.92 -22.03 20.92
CA GLN A 367 24.24 -20.86 21.48
C GLN A 367 22.75 -20.95 21.20
N ILE A 368 21.92 -20.47 22.13
CA ILE A 368 20.47 -20.42 21.93
C ILE A 368 20.12 -19.07 21.29
N PRO A 369 19.42 -19.04 20.14
CA PRO A 369 19.21 -17.81 19.36
C PRO A 369 18.23 -16.82 20.01
N LEU A 370 17.42 -17.29 20.97
CA LEU A 370 16.32 -16.53 21.57
C LEU A 370 16.60 -16.18 23.04
N ARG A 371 16.18 -14.97 23.44
CA ARG A 371 16.26 -14.48 24.82
C ARG A 371 15.10 -14.94 25.71
N ARG A 372 14.06 -15.56 25.14
CA ARG A 372 12.92 -16.11 25.88
C ARG A 372 12.76 -17.59 25.54
N LEU A 373 12.73 -18.39 26.58
CA LEU A 373 12.52 -19.83 26.60
C LEU A 373 11.15 -20.12 27.20
N GLU A 374 10.54 -21.24 26.82
CA GLU A 374 9.31 -21.72 27.43
C GLU A 374 9.61 -22.99 28.24
N ALA A 375 9.13 -23.04 29.48
CA ALA A 375 9.05 -24.27 30.24
C ALA A 375 7.57 -24.64 30.41
N ALA A 376 7.26 -25.93 30.37
CA ALA A 376 5.91 -26.44 30.56
C ALA A 376 5.90 -27.68 31.46
N GLY A 377 4.85 -27.81 32.28
CA GLY A 377 4.72 -28.93 33.20
C GLY A 377 3.47 -28.90 34.08
N PHE A 378 3.32 -29.95 34.89
CA PHE A 378 2.19 -30.20 35.79
C PHE A 378 2.56 -29.98 37.27
N GLY A 379 3.62 -29.20 37.53
CA GLY A 379 4.18 -28.97 38.85
C GLY A 379 3.34 -28.10 39.78
N GLN A 380 3.87 -27.87 40.98
CA GLN A 380 3.27 -26.99 41.98
C GLN A 380 3.23 -25.53 41.51
N THR A 381 2.15 -24.80 41.81
CA THR A 381 2.01 -23.38 41.42
C THR A 381 2.59 -22.40 42.45
N SER A 382 3.05 -22.90 43.60
CA SER A 382 3.68 -22.11 44.67
C SER A 382 4.45 -23.02 45.64
N PHE A 383 5.38 -22.45 46.41
CA PHE A 383 6.14 -23.20 47.42
C PHE A 383 5.20 -23.81 48.48
N GLY A 384 5.11 -25.14 48.52
CA GLY A 384 4.19 -25.88 49.41
C GLY A 384 2.71 -25.87 48.97
N GLY A 385 2.41 -25.38 47.76
CA GLY A 385 1.06 -25.35 47.20
C GLY A 385 0.59 -26.69 46.60
N ALA A 386 -0.71 -26.79 46.33
CA ALA A 386 -1.29 -27.94 45.62
C ALA A 386 -0.76 -28.01 44.17
N ARG A 387 -0.61 -29.23 43.65
CA ARG A 387 -0.26 -29.45 42.23
C ARG A 387 -1.42 -29.01 41.35
N THR A 388 -1.13 -28.39 40.21
CA THR A 388 -2.17 -28.13 39.20
C THR A 388 -2.47 -29.41 38.43
N PRO A 389 -3.74 -29.81 38.29
CA PRO A 389 -4.09 -30.89 37.37
C PRO A 389 -3.98 -30.47 35.90
N ILE A 390 -3.92 -29.16 35.63
CA ILE A 390 -3.88 -28.56 34.30
C ILE A 390 -2.44 -28.23 33.89
N LEU A 391 -2.05 -28.54 32.64
CA LEU A 391 -0.76 -28.18 32.06
C LEU A 391 -0.57 -26.66 32.04
N LEU A 392 0.53 -26.17 32.65
CA LEU A 392 0.89 -24.76 32.66
C LEU A 392 2.18 -24.52 31.89
N LYS A 393 2.39 -23.27 31.45
CA LYS A 393 3.61 -22.80 30.82
C LYS A 393 4.13 -21.53 31.48
N VAL A 394 5.45 -21.34 31.46
CA VAL A 394 6.12 -20.12 31.91
C VAL A 394 7.17 -19.70 30.89
N GLN A 395 7.34 -18.39 30.70
CA GLN A 395 8.43 -17.83 29.89
C GLN A 395 9.60 -17.47 30.81
N LEU A 396 10.80 -17.92 30.44
CA LEU A 396 12.04 -17.73 31.21
C LEU A 396 13.11 -17.11 30.31
N SER A 397 14.04 -16.38 30.90
CA SER A 397 15.23 -15.86 30.21
C SER A 397 16.45 -16.72 30.56
N PRO A 398 17.33 -17.04 29.60
CA PRO A 398 18.57 -17.74 29.90
C PRO A 398 19.49 -16.86 30.76
N VAL A 399 20.16 -17.48 31.73
CA VAL A 399 21.11 -16.84 32.64
C VAL A 399 22.47 -17.48 32.45
N ASP A 400 23.49 -16.64 32.27
CA ASP A 400 24.87 -17.12 32.16
C ASP A 400 25.28 -17.93 33.39
N ASN A 401 25.96 -19.05 33.18
CA ASN A 401 26.40 -19.93 34.27
C ASN A 401 27.26 -19.20 35.30
N SER A 402 28.04 -18.20 34.88
CA SER A 402 28.85 -17.36 35.78
C SER A 402 28.00 -16.51 36.73
N ALA A 403 26.86 -16.00 36.27
CA ALA A 403 25.91 -15.26 37.10
C ALA A 403 25.10 -16.23 37.98
N CYS A 404 24.68 -17.36 37.40
CA CYS A 404 23.90 -18.39 38.09
C CYS A 404 24.67 -19.08 39.23
N SER A 405 25.99 -19.26 39.08
CA SER A 405 26.84 -19.91 40.10
C SER A 405 26.82 -19.21 41.46
N ARG A 406 26.48 -17.92 41.50
CA ARG A 406 26.30 -17.14 42.74
C ARG A 406 25.16 -17.68 43.61
N PHE A 407 24.14 -18.26 42.98
CA PHE A 407 22.99 -18.87 43.65
C PHE A 407 23.26 -20.34 44.02
N TYR A 408 24.19 -20.99 43.32
CA TYR A 408 24.53 -22.40 43.47
C TYR A 408 26.04 -22.63 43.69
N PRO A 409 26.59 -22.22 44.86
CA PRO A 409 27.98 -22.48 45.17
C PRO A 409 28.27 -24.00 45.30
N PRO A 410 29.54 -24.41 45.21
CA PRO A 410 29.93 -25.80 45.38
C PRO A 410 29.37 -26.42 46.67
N SER A 411 28.81 -27.62 46.56
CA SER A 411 28.16 -28.35 47.65
C SER A 411 28.58 -29.82 47.65
N ARG A 412 28.15 -30.60 48.66
CA ARG A 412 28.42 -32.05 48.71
C ARG A 412 27.93 -32.79 47.46
N ARG A 413 26.79 -32.38 46.89
CA ARG A 413 26.18 -32.95 45.67
C ARG A 413 26.65 -32.26 44.38
N ARG A 414 27.25 -31.07 44.48
CA ARG A 414 27.85 -30.30 43.37
C ARG A 414 29.28 -29.86 43.70
N ARG A 415 30.22 -30.79 43.75
CA ARG A 415 31.61 -30.50 44.18
C ARG A 415 32.34 -29.55 43.22
N GLN A 416 32.01 -29.57 41.94
CA GLN A 416 32.61 -28.75 40.89
C GLN A 416 31.83 -27.44 40.62
N GLY A 417 30.77 -27.15 41.39
CA GLY A 417 29.84 -26.06 41.07
C GLY A 417 28.99 -26.37 39.83
N LEU A 418 28.53 -25.35 39.10
CA LEU A 418 27.82 -25.49 37.83
C LEU A 418 28.80 -25.77 36.69
N ILE A 419 28.48 -26.76 35.84
CA ILE A 419 29.28 -27.17 34.67
C ILE A 419 28.68 -26.67 33.35
N GLU A 420 29.41 -26.73 32.24
CA GLU A 420 28.95 -26.25 30.93
C GLU A 420 27.75 -27.02 30.36
N GLN A 421 27.64 -28.30 30.73
CA GLN A 421 26.51 -29.19 30.41
C GLN A 421 25.22 -28.81 31.16
N GLN A 422 25.29 -27.81 32.03
CA GLN A 422 24.15 -27.21 32.71
C GLN A 422 23.91 -25.80 32.15
N MET A 423 22.66 -25.38 32.22
CA MET A 423 22.26 -24.02 31.88
C MET A 423 21.24 -23.52 32.90
N CYS A 424 21.19 -22.21 33.08
CA CYS A 424 20.21 -21.60 33.97
C CYS A 424 19.18 -20.80 33.20
N ALA A 425 17.96 -20.75 33.71
CA ALA A 425 16.94 -19.85 33.23
C ALA A 425 16.15 -19.28 34.42
N SER A 426 15.72 -18.02 34.31
CA SER A 426 14.97 -17.33 35.36
C SER A 426 13.98 -16.32 34.80
N ASP A 427 13.01 -15.95 35.60
CA ASP A 427 12.16 -14.76 35.40
C ASP A 427 12.11 -13.94 36.69
N GLU A 428 11.75 -12.65 36.60
CA GLU A 428 11.70 -11.75 37.76
C GLU A 428 10.54 -12.06 38.73
N ARG A 429 9.50 -12.79 38.28
CA ARG A 429 8.28 -13.05 39.06
C ARG A 429 7.84 -14.51 39.13
N MET A 430 8.30 -15.41 38.24
CA MET A 430 7.89 -16.82 38.19
C MET A 430 9.06 -17.80 37.99
N ASP A 431 8.94 -19.04 38.50
CA ASP A 431 9.97 -20.10 38.40
C ASP A 431 9.31 -21.49 38.20
N THR A 432 10.06 -22.48 37.71
CA THR A 432 9.62 -23.90 37.60
C THR A 432 9.65 -24.62 38.94
N CYS A 433 8.76 -25.59 39.13
CA CYS A 433 8.44 -26.14 40.45
C CYS A 433 8.49 -27.68 40.57
N HIS A 434 8.31 -28.20 41.80
CA HIS A 434 8.21 -29.64 42.04
C HIS A 434 7.06 -30.24 41.22
N GLY A 435 7.37 -31.26 40.41
CA GLY A 435 6.45 -31.88 39.44
C GLY A 435 6.68 -31.45 37.98
N ASP A 436 7.55 -30.46 37.73
CA ASP A 436 8.06 -30.12 36.39
C ASP A 436 9.41 -30.82 36.07
N SER A 437 9.96 -31.58 37.03
CA SER A 437 11.21 -32.33 36.92
C SER A 437 11.22 -33.22 35.68
N GLY A 438 12.26 -33.14 34.86
CA GLY A 438 12.34 -33.86 33.59
C GLY A 438 11.54 -33.26 32.44
N GLY A 439 10.71 -32.23 32.69
CA GLY A 439 9.98 -31.48 31.68
C GLY A 439 10.89 -30.64 30.77
N PRO A 440 10.38 -30.20 29.61
CA PRO A 440 11.15 -29.41 28.65
C PRO A 440 11.35 -27.97 29.07
N LEU A 441 12.57 -27.48 28.84
CA LEU A 441 12.84 -26.09 28.49
C LEU A 441 13.05 -26.01 26.98
N GLN A 442 12.31 -25.15 26.29
CA GLN A 442 12.25 -25.15 24.84
C GLN A 442 12.22 -23.75 24.22
N ILE A 443 12.42 -23.70 22.90
CA ILE A 443 12.11 -22.57 22.03
C ILE A 443 11.17 -23.02 20.93
N LYS A 444 10.34 -22.13 20.40
CA LYS A 444 9.57 -22.37 19.18
C LYS A 444 10.28 -21.64 18.02
N LEU A 445 10.67 -22.38 16.99
CA LEU A 445 11.24 -21.82 15.76
C LEU A 445 10.24 -21.98 14.62
N MET A 446 10.22 -21.04 13.70
CA MET A 446 9.26 -21.02 12.60
C MET A 446 9.84 -21.71 11.35
N ALA A 447 9.06 -22.59 10.73
CA ALA A 447 9.27 -23.07 9.37
C ALA A 447 7.90 -23.30 8.73
N ASN A 448 7.77 -22.95 7.45
CA ASN A 448 6.51 -23.06 6.72
C ASN A 448 5.30 -22.42 7.43
N ASN A 449 5.50 -21.25 8.06
CA ASN A 449 4.53 -20.58 8.94
C ASN A 449 3.93 -21.46 10.05
N ARG A 450 4.67 -22.48 10.50
CA ARG A 450 4.33 -23.31 11.64
C ARG A 450 5.39 -23.19 12.72
N LEU A 451 4.99 -23.39 13.96
CA LEU A 451 5.85 -23.33 15.13
C LEU A 451 6.36 -24.74 15.48
N ILE A 452 7.67 -24.91 15.43
CA ILE A 452 8.36 -26.17 15.72
C ILE A 452 9.04 -26.03 17.08
N PRO A 453 8.68 -26.85 18.09
CA PRO A 453 9.32 -26.83 19.39
C PRO A 453 10.70 -27.51 19.31
N PHE A 454 11.73 -26.82 19.80
CA PHE A 454 13.08 -27.32 19.99
C PHE A 454 13.41 -27.35 21.48
N ILE A 455 13.67 -28.54 22.02
CA ILE A 455 14.08 -28.72 23.41
C ILE A 455 15.53 -28.24 23.55
N THR A 456 15.74 -27.22 24.38
CA THR A 456 17.04 -26.63 24.68
C THR A 456 17.59 -27.14 26.01
N GLY A 457 16.72 -27.45 26.96
CA GLY A 457 17.08 -27.94 28.29
C GLY A 457 16.05 -28.91 28.88
N ILE A 458 16.47 -29.61 29.94
CA ILE A 458 15.64 -30.53 30.72
C ILE A 458 15.66 -30.06 32.17
N THR A 459 14.49 -29.89 32.80
CA THR A 459 14.38 -29.44 34.19
C THR A 459 15.10 -30.41 35.13
N SER A 460 16.15 -29.94 35.82
CA SER A 460 16.99 -30.78 36.70
C SER A 460 16.77 -30.44 38.17
N PHE A 461 17.14 -29.24 38.62
CA PHE A 461 16.96 -28.83 40.02
C PHE A 461 16.81 -27.32 40.19
N GLY A 462 16.20 -26.90 41.31
CA GLY A 462 15.97 -25.51 41.69
C GLY A 462 15.87 -25.36 43.22
N ARG A 463 15.86 -24.12 43.73
CA ARG A 463 15.91 -23.85 45.18
C ARG A 463 14.53 -23.67 45.81
N PHE A 464 13.72 -22.75 45.29
CA PHE A 464 12.39 -22.44 45.82
C PHE A 464 11.46 -21.90 44.71
N CYS A 465 10.31 -22.54 44.54
CA CYS A 465 9.21 -22.08 43.71
C CYS A 465 8.80 -20.62 43.97
N GLY A 466 8.76 -19.79 42.93
CA GLY A 466 8.26 -18.40 43.03
C GLY A 466 9.26 -17.41 43.63
N THR A 467 10.56 -17.71 43.59
CA THR A 467 11.63 -16.75 43.93
C THR A 467 12.39 -16.33 42.67
N ALA A 468 13.03 -15.16 42.66
CA ALA A 468 13.87 -14.69 41.54
C ALA A 468 15.20 -15.48 41.39
N THR A 469 15.29 -16.70 41.95
CA THR A 469 16.47 -17.56 41.86
C THR A 469 16.40 -18.36 40.57
N PRO A 470 17.43 -18.38 39.70
CA PRO A 470 17.38 -19.17 38.47
C PRO A 470 17.24 -20.67 38.74
N ALA A 471 16.44 -21.39 37.96
CA ALA A 471 16.42 -22.85 37.95
C ALA A 471 17.53 -23.39 37.04
N VAL A 472 18.00 -24.61 37.32
CA VAL A 472 19.07 -25.27 36.57
C VAL A 472 18.51 -26.41 35.73
N TYR A 473 18.93 -26.42 34.47
CA TYR A 473 18.52 -27.35 33.44
C TYR A 473 19.73 -28.08 32.87
N THR A 474 19.56 -29.34 32.50
CA THR A 474 20.54 -30.08 31.70
C THR A 474 20.51 -29.54 30.27
N ARG A 475 21.65 -29.07 29.74
CA ARG A 475 21.77 -28.52 28.38
C ARG A 475 21.72 -29.64 27.35
N VAL A 476 20.67 -29.70 26.53
CA VAL A 476 20.45 -30.79 25.56
C VAL A 476 21.57 -30.89 24.51
N SER A 477 22.07 -29.75 24.02
CA SER A 477 23.09 -29.73 22.96
C SER A 477 24.39 -30.44 23.36
N SER A 478 24.69 -30.55 24.66
CA SER A 478 25.86 -31.28 25.18
C SER A 478 25.73 -32.80 25.11
N TYR A 479 24.52 -33.35 24.93
CA TYR A 479 24.25 -34.79 24.99
C TYR A 479 23.72 -35.38 23.68
N VAL A 480 23.72 -34.62 22.59
CA VAL A 480 23.19 -35.06 21.28
C VAL A 480 23.89 -36.35 20.81
N GLY A 481 25.21 -36.46 20.97
CA GLY A 481 25.95 -37.67 20.56
C GLY A 481 25.51 -38.93 21.33
N TRP A 482 25.24 -38.81 22.63
CA TRP A 482 24.69 -39.91 23.42
C TRP A 482 23.28 -40.28 22.95
N LEU A 483 22.41 -39.29 22.74
CA LEU A 483 21.05 -39.52 22.25
C LEU A 483 21.03 -40.19 20.87
N GLN A 484 21.92 -39.79 19.95
CA GLN A 484 22.07 -40.43 18.64
C GLN A 484 22.51 -41.89 18.77
N THR A 485 23.45 -42.17 19.68
CA THR A 485 23.92 -43.53 19.94
C THR A 485 22.80 -44.42 20.50
N GLU A 486 22.03 -43.91 21.46
CA GLU A 486 20.98 -44.71 22.13
C GLU A 486 19.73 -44.91 21.29
N THR A 487 19.43 -43.99 20.36
CA THR A 487 18.24 -44.03 19.51
C THR A 487 18.52 -44.54 18.09
N GLY A 488 19.76 -44.45 17.61
CA GLY A 488 20.14 -44.73 16.23
C GLY A 488 19.65 -43.69 15.21
N LEU A 489 19.23 -42.51 15.65
CA LEU A 489 18.59 -41.49 14.81
C LEU A 489 19.41 -40.20 14.72
N SER A 490 19.30 -39.50 13.59
CA SER A 490 19.82 -38.13 13.44
C SER A 490 18.80 -37.09 13.95
N PHE A 491 19.33 -36.07 14.62
CA PHE A 491 18.58 -34.91 15.14
C PHE A 491 18.91 -33.62 14.36
N ASP A 492 19.16 -33.74 13.06
CA ASP A 492 19.28 -32.57 12.18
C ASP A 492 18.02 -31.70 12.26
N ALA A 493 18.22 -30.38 12.40
CA ALA A 493 17.15 -29.42 12.68
C ALA A 493 16.17 -29.30 11.50
N LYS A 494 16.67 -29.29 10.25
CA LYS A 494 15.83 -29.20 9.05
C LYS A 494 15.02 -30.47 8.85
N ALA A 495 15.68 -31.62 8.95
CA ALA A 495 15.02 -32.92 8.85
C ALA A 495 14.00 -33.13 9.97
N CYS A 496 14.23 -32.60 11.17
CA CYS A 496 13.24 -32.65 12.25
C CYS A 496 12.05 -31.71 11.99
N ALA A 497 12.30 -30.48 11.55
CA ALA A 497 11.25 -29.51 11.25
C ALA A 497 10.34 -29.96 10.09
N GLY A 498 10.90 -30.60 9.06
CA GLY A 498 10.13 -31.19 7.97
C GLY A 498 9.29 -32.42 8.40
N ARG A 499 9.69 -33.12 9.47
CA ARG A 499 8.95 -34.28 10.00
C ARG A 499 7.70 -33.82 10.74
N HIS A 500 6.54 -34.33 10.31
CA HIS A 500 5.23 -34.05 10.90
C HIS A 500 4.78 -32.59 10.81
N LEU A 501 5.30 -31.83 9.84
CA LEU A 501 4.98 -30.42 9.63
C LEU A 501 3.47 -30.14 9.60
N ASN A 502 2.68 -31.02 8.97
CA ASN A 502 1.22 -30.88 8.85
C ASN A 502 0.46 -30.98 10.19
N LEU A 503 1.08 -31.56 11.22
CA LEU A 503 0.51 -31.69 12.57
C LEU A 503 0.98 -30.57 13.52
N ARG A 504 1.84 -29.64 13.04
CA ARG A 504 2.37 -28.54 13.87
C ARG A 504 1.40 -27.37 13.94
N GLU A 505 1.46 -26.65 15.05
CA GLU A 505 0.73 -25.40 15.22
C GLU A 505 1.07 -24.41 14.09
N ILE A 506 0.04 -23.90 13.43
CA ILE A 506 0.17 -22.77 12.53
C ILE A 506 0.46 -21.52 13.36
N GLU A 507 1.32 -20.64 12.85
CA GLU A 507 1.61 -19.35 13.45
C GLU A 507 0.30 -18.59 13.74
N GLU A 508 0.10 -18.22 15.01
CA GLU A 508 -1.20 -17.71 15.48
C GLU A 508 -1.54 -16.37 14.82
N ALA A 509 -0.54 -15.59 14.38
CA ALA A 509 -0.78 -14.41 13.57
C ALA A 509 -1.60 -14.71 12.30
N MET A 510 -1.53 -15.92 11.75
CA MET A 510 -2.26 -16.34 10.55
C MET A 510 -3.63 -16.92 10.82
N VAL A 511 -4.00 -17.24 12.06
CA VAL A 511 -5.26 -17.93 12.33
C VAL A 511 -6.42 -16.92 12.35
N ALA A 512 -7.37 -17.11 11.45
CA ALA A 512 -8.55 -16.25 11.27
C ALA A 512 -9.71 -16.66 12.17
N ASN A 513 -10.00 -17.97 12.20
CA ASN A 513 -11.09 -18.55 12.97
C ASN A 513 -10.83 -20.05 13.22
N ARG A 514 -11.51 -20.64 14.20
CA ARG A 514 -11.53 -22.08 14.46
C ARG A 514 -12.97 -22.55 14.64
N ILE A 515 -13.39 -23.59 13.92
CA ILE A 515 -14.73 -24.18 14.02
C ILE A 515 -14.58 -25.68 14.24
N GLY A 516 -14.85 -26.15 15.46
CA GLY A 516 -14.50 -27.51 15.87
C GLY A 516 -13.00 -27.76 15.72
N ASP A 517 -12.62 -28.88 15.09
CA ASP A 517 -11.22 -29.26 14.84
C ASP A 517 -10.59 -28.54 13.62
N LYS A 518 -11.35 -27.68 12.92
CA LYS A 518 -10.88 -27.00 11.71
C LYS A 518 -10.33 -25.61 12.03
N VAL A 519 -9.11 -25.34 11.55
CA VAL A 519 -8.44 -24.04 11.62
C VAL A 519 -8.56 -23.33 10.26
N PHE A 520 -9.12 -22.12 10.28
CA PHE A 520 -9.15 -21.24 9.12
C PHE A 520 -8.00 -20.25 9.24
N VAL A 521 -7.21 -20.14 8.17
CA VAL A 521 -6.05 -19.27 8.12
C VAL A 521 -6.28 -18.11 7.15
N GLU A 522 -5.65 -16.97 7.44
CA GLU A 522 -5.49 -15.78 6.60
C GLU A 522 -4.04 -15.78 6.09
N PRO A 523 -3.77 -16.32 4.88
CA PRO A 523 -2.43 -16.39 4.31
C PRO A 523 -1.70 -15.05 4.24
N GLU A 524 -2.44 -13.94 4.15
CA GLU A 524 -1.91 -12.57 4.05
C GLU A 524 -1.21 -12.09 5.33
N LYS A 525 -1.43 -12.78 6.46
CA LYS A 525 -0.74 -12.52 7.73
C LYS A 525 0.52 -13.38 7.91
N SER A 526 0.90 -14.16 6.89
CA SER A 526 2.13 -14.94 6.93
C SER A 526 3.35 -14.06 7.15
N TYR A 527 4.32 -14.57 7.91
CA TYR A 527 5.62 -13.93 8.04
C TYR A 527 6.57 -14.35 6.91
N MET A 528 6.27 -15.48 6.28
CA MET A 528 7.02 -16.03 5.15
C MET A 528 6.04 -16.44 4.06
N ASP A 529 6.30 -16.01 2.84
CA ASP A 529 5.56 -16.47 1.67
C ASP A 529 6.51 -16.90 0.55
N LEU A 530 6.05 -17.85 -0.27
CA LEU A 530 6.71 -18.13 -1.53
C LEU A 530 6.42 -16.99 -2.50
N GLU A 531 7.46 -16.40 -3.05
CA GLU A 531 7.29 -15.42 -4.10
C GLU A 531 6.80 -16.15 -5.36
N THR A 532 5.51 -16.00 -5.65
CA THR A 532 4.87 -16.61 -6.82
C THR A 532 4.98 -15.72 -8.07
N VAL A 533 5.29 -14.42 -7.91
CA VAL A 533 5.51 -13.46 -9.01
C VAL A 533 6.54 -12.38 -8.65
N ALA A 534 7.81 -12.54 -9.05
CA ALA A 534 8.89 -11.60 -8.75
C ALA A 534 9.13 -10.57 -9.87
N LYS A 535 8.17 -9.66 -10.11
CA LYS A 535 8.11 -8.83 -11.36
C LYS A 535 9.31 -7.92 -11.60
N HIS A 536 9.81 -7.28 -10.55
CA HIS A 536 10.88 -6.28 -10.62
C HIS A 536 12.23 -6.83 -10.15
N ARG A 537 12.26 -8.04 -9.58
CA ARG A 537 13.49 -8.67 -9.10
C ARG A 537 14.29 -9.21 -10.27
N VAL A 538 15.61 -9.04 -10.21
CA VAL A 538 16.53 -9.54 -11.23
C VAL A 538 17.77 -10.15 -10.60
N TYR A 539 18.46 -11.02 -11.33
CA TYR A 539 19.70 -11.66 -10.88
C TYR A 539 20.89 -11.23 -11.71
N LEU A 540 22.01 -10.97 -11.05
CA LEU A 540 23.30 -10.69 -11.67
C LEU A 540 24.08 -11.98 -11.88
N GLY A 541 24.50 -12.22 -13.12
CA GLY A 541 25.14 -13.45 -13.58
C GLY A 541 26.62 -13.27 -13.89
N TYR A 542 27.44 -14.20 -13.41
CA TYR A 542 28.89 -14.21 -13.60
C TYR A 542 29.28 -15.39 -14.49
N SER A 543 29.90 -15.11 -15.64
CA SER A 543 30.34 -16.16 -16.56
C SER A 543 31.56 -16.88 -15.97
N THR A 544 31.48 -18.20 -15.94
CA THR A 544 32.60 -19.07 -15.54
C THR A 544 33.46 -19.44 -16.75
N PRO A 545 34.73 -19.86 -16.55
CA PRO A 545 35.59 -20.33 -17.63
C PRO A 545 35.03 -21.54 -18.41
N SER A 546 34.15 -22.33 -17.80
CA SER A 546 33.46 -23.47 -18.45
C SER A 546 32.24 -23.07 -19.29
N GLY A 547 31.93 -21.77 -19.39
CA GLY A 547 30.78 -21.25 -20.14
C GLY A 547 29.44 -21.26 -19.38
N GLN A 548 29.40 -21.76 -18.14
CA GLN A 548 28.21 -21.68 -17.28
C GLN A 548 28.08 -20.31 -16.62
N ILE A 549 26.85 -19.84 -16.40
CA ILE A 549 26.57 -18.58 -15.68
C ILE A 549 26.19 -18.91 -14.23
N ARG A 550 26.81 -18.24 -13.25
CA ARG A 550 26.43 -18.34 -11.84
C ARG A 550 25.62 -17.11 -11.42
N TRP A 551 24.43 -17.32 -10.87
CA TRP A 551 23.55 -16.27 -10.32
C TRP A 551 23.75 -16.16 -8.81
N ASN A 552 24.18 -15.00 -8.29
CA ASN A 552 24.50 -14.88 -6.84
C ASN A 552 24.26 -13.50 -6.21
N CYS A 553 23.90 -12.50 -7.01
CA CYS A 553 23.47 -11.19 -6.53
C CYS A 553 22.11 -10.86 -7.10
N GLY A 554 21.27 -10.27 -6.29
CA GLY A 554 19.98 -9.69 -6.65
C GLY A 554 20.11 -8.25 -7.14
N GLY A 555 19.00 -7.77 -7.69
CA GLY A 555 18.82 -6.39 -8.07
C GLY A 555 17.35 -6.10 -8.32
N VAL A 556 17.07 -4.82 -8.55
CA VAL A 556 15.74 -4.29 -8.77
C VAL A 556 15.71 -3.55 -10.09
N LEU A 557 14.84 -3.96 -11.01
CA LEU A 557 14.54 -3.20 -12.20
C LEU A 557 13.82 -1.89 -11.80
N ILE A 558 14.41 -0.72 -12.08
CA ILE A 558 13.83 0.59 -11.73
C ILE A 558 13.31 1.36 -12.95
N ASN A 559 13.69 0.93 -14.15
CA ASN A 559 13.08 1.24 -15.44
C ASN A 559 13.51 0.17 -16.45
N GLU A 560 13.21 0.35 -17.74
CA GLU A 560 13.43 -0.66 -18.78
C GLU A 560 14.91 -1.01 -19.01
N ASN A 561 15.87 -0.18 -18.57
CA ASN A 561 17.29 -0.40 -18.86
C ASN A 561 18.28 -0.09 -17.73
N PHE A 562 17.76 0.17 -16.54
CA PHE A 562 18.55 0.31 -15.32
C PHE A 562 18.05 -0.64 -14.24
N VAL A 563 19.02 -1.29 -13.62
CA VAL A 563 18.84 -2.12 -12.44
C VAL A 563 19.58 -1.45 -11.28
N LEU A 564 18.93 -1.35 -10.14
CA LEU A 564 19.54 -0.94 -8.88
C LEU A 564 20.02 -2.18 -8.12
N THR A 565 21.23 -2.16 -7.60
CA THR A 565 21.83 -3.25 -6.83
C THR A 565 22.83 -2.70 -5.82
N VAL A 566 23.49 -3.56 -5.07
CA VAL A 566 24.57 -3.19 -4.13
C VAL A 566 25.93 -3.20 -4.83
N ALA A 567 26.84 -2.33 -4.40
CA ALA A 567 28.11 -2.11 -5.09
C ALA A 567 29.09 -3.26 -4.91
N HIS A 568 29.05 -3.97 -3.78
CA HIS A 568 29.92 -5.12 -3.53
C HIS A 568 29.69 -6.29 -4.49
N CYS A 569 28.56 -6.32 -5.22
CA CYS A 569 28.31 -7.30 -6.26
C CYS A 569 29.28 -7.20 -7.46
N ASP A 570 30.01 -6.10 -7.65
CA ASP A 570 30.99 -5.94 -8.73
C ASP A 570 32.14 -6.98 -8.68
N ARG A 571 32.39 -7.64 -7.54
CA ARG A 571 33.46 -8.66 -7.40
C ARG A 571 33.11 -9.78 -6.42
N PHE A 572 31.85 -9.88 -6.02
CA PHE A 572 31.40 -10.84 -5.00
C PHE A 572 31.73 -12.28 -5.36
N ILE A 573 31.61 -12.63 -6.65
CA ILE A 573 31.85 -13.98 -7.17
C ILE A 573 32.99 -13.96 -8.19
N LEU A 574 33.92 -14.89 -8.01
CA LEU A 574 35.09 -15.08 -8.88
C LEU A 574 35.97 -13.83 -9.02
N ASN A 575 35.84 -12.86 -8.10
CA ASN A 575 36.52 -11.56 -8.17
C ASN A 575 36.28 -10.83 -9.52
N LYS A 576 35.09 -11.00 -10.11
CA LYS A 576 34.74 -10.52 -11.46
C LYS A 576 33.44 -9.71 -11.43
N THR A 577 33.35 -8.68 -12.27
CA THR A 577 32.10 -7.93 -12.55
C THR A 577 31.07 -8.83 -13.23
N PRO A 578 29.77 -8.75 -12.86
CA PRO A 578 28.73 -9.53 -13.52
C PRO A 578 28.62 -9.17 -15.01
N ASP A 579 28.36 -10.17 -15.84
CA ASP A 579 28.25 -10.02 -17.30
C ASP A 579 26.79 -9.88 -17.76
N TYR A 580 25.84 -10.45 -17.00
CA TYR A 580 24.45 -10.58 -17.40
C TYR A 580 23.48 -10.21 -16.27
N VAL A 581 22.26 -9.84 -16.67
CA VAL A 581 21.08 -9.72 -15.82
C VAL A 581 20.02 -10.71 -16.31
N LYS A 582 19.40 -11.46 -15.41
CA LYS A 582 18.21 -12.31 -15.67
C LYS A 582 16.98 -11.68 -15.01
N ALA A 583 15.93 -11.44 -15.79
CA ALA A 583 14.65 -10.89 -15.33
C ALA A 583 13.49 -11.85 -15.68
N GLY A 584 12.44 -11.89 -14.86
CA GLY A 584 11.23 -12.68 -15.15
C GLY A 584 11.36 -14.18 -14.89
N ASP A 585 12.17 -14.57 -13.90
CA ASP A 585 12.31 -15.97 -13.48
C ASP A 585 12.14 -16.10 -11.95
N LEU A 586 11.50 -17.19 -11.52
CA LEU A 586 11.24 -17.53 -10.12
C LEU A 586 12.20 -18.63 -9.62
N ASP A 587 12.87 -19.35 -10.52
CA ASP A 587 13.87 -20.36 -10.19
C ASP A 587 15.24 -19.89 -10.70
N ILE A 588 16.13 -19.54 -9.76
CA ILE A 588 17.49 -19.08 -10.11
C ILE A 588 18.37 -20.21 -10.69
N PHE A 589 17.94 -21.48 -10.58
CA PHE A 589 18.68 -22.67 -11.00
C PHE A 589 18.07 -23.40 -12.21
N LYS A 590 16.87 -23.01 -12.67
CA LYS A 590 16.27 -23.52 -13.90
C LYS A 590 16.00 -22.37 -14.86
N ASP A 591 16.28 -22.57 -16.14
CA ASP A 591 15.97 -21.57 -17.15
C ASP A 591 14.50 -21.69 -17.54
N HIS A 592 13.68 -20.74 -17.09
CA HIS A 592 12.29 -20.68 -17.49
C HIS A 592 12.18 -20.08 -18.92
N PRO A 593 11.30 -20.60 -19.80
CA PRO A 593 11.17 -20.14 -21.19
C PRO A 593 10.85 -18.66 -21.37
N GLN A 594 10.35 -18.01 -20.31
CA GLN A 594 9.94 -16.60 -20.30
C GLN A 594 11.01 -15.66 -19.70
N SER A 595 12.11 -16.21 -19.18
CA SER A 595 13.18 -15.42 -18.59
C SER A 595 13.96 -14.63 -19.64
N GLN A 596 14.31 -13.39 -19.31
CA GLN A 596 15.07 -12.50 -20.18
C GLN A 596 16.49 -12.35 -19.66
N VAL A 597 17.46 -12.94 -20.38
CA VAL A 597 18.89 -12.76 -20.10
C VAL A 597 19.44 -11.63 -20.98
N ILE A 598 19.99 -10.61 -20.34
CA ILE A 598 20.46 -9.37 -20.98
C ILE A 598 21.89 -9.08 -20.54
N LYS A 599 22.75 -8.73 -21.49
CA LYS A 599 24.14 -8.36 -21.18
C LYS A 599 24.21 -6.99 -20.51
N ILE A 600 25.11 -6.86 -19.54
CA ILE A 600 25.40 -5.61 -18.85
C ILE A 600 26.27 -4.73 -19.76
N GLU A 601 25.84 -3.50 -19.99
CA GLU A 601 26.64 -2.47 -20.67
C GLU A 601 27.64 -1.86 -19.69
N ARG A 602 27.16 -1.50 -18.50
CA ARG A 602 28.01 -0.83 -17.50
C ARG A 602 27.53 -1.11 -16.08
N PHE A 603 28.48 -1.40 -15.20
CA PHE A 603 28.28 -1.45 -13.75
C PHE A 603 28.79 -0.15 -13.12
N ILE A 604 27.91 0.62 -12.48
CA ILE A 604 28.16 1.98 -12.00
C ILE A 604 28.02 2.01 -10.48
N LYS A 605 29.14 1.88 -9.77
CA LYS A 605 29.19 2.00 -8.30
C LYS A 605 29.00 3.46 -7.89
N HIS A 606 28.40 3.68 -6.71
CA HIS A 606 28.35 5.00 -6.12
C HIS A 606 29.79 5.57 -5.96
N PRO A 607 30.05 6.85 -6.28
CA PRO A 607 31.40 7.44 -6.22
C PRO A 607 32.09 7.35 -4.86
N ASP A 608 31.29 7.38 -3.79
CA ASP A 608 31.76 7.30 -2.40
C ASP A 608 31.82 5.86 -1.85
N TYR A 609 31.55 4.84 -2.68
CA TYR A 609 31.72 3.45 -2.28
C TYR A 609 33.21 3.10 -2.14
N ARG A 610 33.56 2.35 -1.10
CA ARG A 610 34.91 1.84 -0.83
C ARG A 610 34.83 0.37 -0.46
N GLU A 611 35.59 -0.46 -1.15
CA GLU A 611 35.63 -1.92 -0.90
C GLU A 611 36.21 -2.21 0.49
N GLY A 612 35.53 -3.02 1.30
CA GLY A 612 35.87 -3.24 2.71
C GLY A 612 35.64 -2.04 3.64
N GLY A 613 35.03 -0.96 3.14
CA GLY A 613 34.66 0.24 3.91
C GLY A 613 33.31 0.10 4.63
N THR A 614 32.73 1.24 5.03
CA THR A 614 31.37 1.25 5.58
C THR A 614 30.35 0.91 4.49
N ILE A 615 29.20 0.36 4.89
CA ILE A 615 28.14 -0.01 3.94
C ILE A 615 27.28 1.17 3.47
N ASP A 616 27.54 2.38 3.99
CA ASP A 616 26.79 3.61 3.75
C ASP A 616 26.49 3.92 2.29
N ASN A 617 27.45 3.65 1.39
CA ASN A 617 27.33 3.91 -0.04
C ASN A 617 27.44 2.61 -0.85
N ASP A 618 27.08 1.47 -0.26
CA ASP A 618 27.12 0.16 -0.93
C ASP A 618 25.94 -0.01 -1.90
N ILE A 619 25.90 0.85 -2.91
CA ILE A 619 24.84 0.93 -3.92
C ILE A 619 25.45 1.14 -5.31
N ALA A 620 24.86 0.49 -6.31
CA ALA A 620 25.27 0.56 -7.69
C ALA A 620 24.08 0.56 -8.64
N LEU A 621 24.30 1.12 -9.83
CA LEU A 621 23.40 1.08 -10.96
C LEU A 621 24.01 0.22 -12.05
N VAL A 622 23.21 -0.66 -12.64
CA VAL A 622 23.59 -1.50 -13.77
C VAL A 622 22.82 -1.02 -14.99
N LYS A 623 23.55 -0.53 -15.98
CA LYS A 623 23.01 -0.17 -17.30
C LYS A 623 22.97 -1.43 -18.17
N LEU A 624 21.80 -1.72 -18.73
CA LEU A 624 21.59 -2.85 -19.63
C LEU A 624 21.90 -2.47 -21.08
N GLN A 625 22.49 -3.39 -21.84
CA GLN A 625 22.83 -3.17 -23.26
C GLN A 625 21.60 -2.96 -24.15
N ARG A 626 20.44 -3.49 -23.75
CA ARG A 626 19.15 -3.30 -24.39
C ARG A 626 18.06 -3.18 -23.33
N ASN A 627 16.96 -2.53 -23.68
CA ASN A 627 15.79 -2.48 -22.82
C ASN A 627 15.23 -3.89 -22.58
N VAL A 628 14.79 -4.13 -21.36
CA VAL A 628 13.97 -5.29 -20.97
C VAL A 628 12.61 -5.17 -21.65
N ARG A 629 12.04 -6.29 -22.11
CA ARG A 629 10.67 -6.35 -22.61
C ARG A 629 9.71 -6.39 -21.42
N LEU A 630 8.90 -5.36 -21.24
CA LEU A 630 7.93 -5.30 -20.16
C LEU A 630 6.81 -6.32 -20.39
N GLU A 631 6.50 -7.11 -19.36
CA GLU A 631 5.48 -8.16 -19.33
C GLU A 631 4.89 -8.26 -17.92
N PRO A 632 3.75 -8.94 -17.69
CA PRO A 632 3.18 -9.10 -16.35
C PRO A 632 4.17 -9.63 -15.29
N ASN A 633 5.16 -10.44 -15.72
CA ASN A 633 6.19 -11.01 -14.85
C ASN A 633 7.51 -10.22 -14.88
N VAL A 634 7.59 -9.11 -15.62
CA VAL A 634 8.77 -8.26 -15.75
C VAL A 634 8.37 -6.79 -15.80
N VAL A 635 8.33 -6.14 -14.64
CA VAL A 635 7.84 -4.77 -14.45
C VAL A 635 8.79 -4.03 -13.51
N PRO A 636 9.17 -2.78 -13.77
CA PRO A 636 10.03 -2.03 -12.86
C PRO A 636 9.31 -1.67 -11.55
N ALA A 637 10.04 -1.67 -10.44
CA ALA A 637 9.55 -1.17 -9.16
C ALA A 637 9.75 0.34 -9.01
N CYS A 638 8.90 0.95 -8.21
CA CYS A 638 9.01 2.36 -7.88
C CYS A 638 10.01 2.62 -6.74
N ILE A 639 10.68 3.77 -6.79
CA ILE A 639 11.60 4.22 -5.74
C ILE A 639 11.05 5.49 -5.08
N LEU A 640 11.17 5.59 -3.75
CA LEU A 640 10.70 6.75 -2.99
C LEU A 640 11.80 7.81 -2.83
N ASN A 641 11.44 9.08 -3.07
CA ASN A 641 12.31 10.25 -2.90
C ASN A 641 12.31 10.82 -1.47
N SER A 642 11.51 10.24 -0.57
CA SER A 642 11.23 10.84 0.75
C SER A 642 11.65 9.95 1.92
N ASP A 643 12.40 10.55 2.85
CA ASP A 643 12.76 9.94 4.13
C ASP A 643 11.60 9.92 5.15
N THR A 644 10.43 10.45 4.78
CA THR A 644 9.30 10.69 5.70
C THR A 644 8.37 9.48 5.87
N VAL A 645 8.52 8.45 5.03
CA VAL A 645 7.67 7.25 5.05
C VAL A 645 8.42 6.13 5.74
N THR A 646 8.16 5.96 7.04
CA THR A 646 8.54 4.75 7.78
C THR A 646 7.30 3.88 7.92
N LEU A 647 7.35 2.70 7.33
CA LEU A 647 6.27 1.72 7.44
C LEU A 647 6.50 0.80 8.65
N PRO A 648 5.44 0.27 9.28
CA PRO A 648 5.58 -0.59 10.45
C PRO A 648 6.36 -1.87 10.14
N PHE A 649 6.26 -2.34 8.89
CA PHE A 649 7.00 -3.48 8.36
C PHE A 649 7.22 -3.30 6.87
N PHE A 650 8.18 -4.08 6.37
CA PHE A 650 8.54 -4.21 4.97
C PHE A 650 8.55 -5.69 4.60
N GLU A 651 8.69 -5.95 3.32
CA GLU A 651 8.92 -7.28 2.77
C GLU A 651 10.34 -7.32 2.24
N MET A 652 11.14 -8.27 2.70
CA MET A 652 12.49 -8.45 2.23
C MET A 652 12.60 -9.68 1.34
N ALA A 653 13.44 -9.56 0.33
CA ALA A 653 13.80 -10.63 -0.57
C ALA A 653 14.78 -11.63 0.08
N GLY A 654 14.46 -12.92 0.01
CA GLY A 654 15.32 -14.01 0.44
C GLY A 654 15.32 -15.20 -0.51
N LEU A 655 16.19 -16.17 -0.19
CA LEU A 655 16.30 -17.47 -0.86
C LEU A 655 16.18 -18.59 0.18
N GLY A 656 15.25 -19.51 0.01
CA GLY A 656 15.00 -20.60 0.97
C GLY A 656 14.70 -21.94 0.31
N PRO A 657 14.93 -23.09 0.96
CA PRO A 657 14.52 -24.38 0.40
C PRO A 657 12.99 -24.46 0.26
N TYR A 658 12.50 -24.99 -0.86
CA TYR A 658 11.05 -25.14 -1.11
C TYR A 658 10.34 -25.91 0.00
N SER A 659 10.92 -27.01 0.47
CA SER A 659 10.38 -27.85 1.55
C SER A 659 10.21 -27.13 2.89
N MET A 660 10.90 -26.00 3.10
CA MET A 660 10.82 -25.20 4.33
C MET A 660 9.93 -23.96 4.18
N ASN A 661 9.47 -23.64 2.96
CA ASN A 661 8.77 -22.40 2.64
C ASN A 661 7.42 -22.62 1.91
N ASN A 662 7.06 -23.83 1.48
CA ASN A 662 5.82 -24.11 0.76
C ASN A 662 4.57 -24.26 1.66
N PHE A 663 3.90 -23.14 1.96
CA PHE A 663 2.73 -23.10 2.85
C PHE A 663 1.40 -23.31 2.12
N VAL A 664 1.32 -22.93 0.84
CA VAL A 664 0.05 -22.63 0.16
C VAL A 664 -0.51 -23.78 -0.69
N MET A 665 0.23 -24.87 -0.94
CA MET A 665 -0.25 -25.91 -1.84
C MET A 665 -0.42 -27.26 -1.14
N ASP A 666 -1.69 -27.70 -1.11
CA ASP A 666 -2.24 -29.05 -0.94
C ASP A 666 -1.23 -30.16 -0.65
N ASN A 667 -1.47 -30.99 0.39
CA ASN A 667 -1.22 -32.45 0.54
C ASN A 667 -0.14 -33.17 -0.30
N GLU A 668 0.79 -32.48 -0.93
CA GLU A 668 1.85 -32.96 -1.77
C GLU A 668 2.94 -33.43 -0.84
N ALA A 669 3.44 -34.64 -1.10
CA ALA A 669 4.58 -35.15 -0.38
C ALA A 669 5.72 -34.13 -0.50
N LEU A 670 6.26 -33.69 0.65
CA LEU A 670 7.44 -32.84 0.72
C LEU A 670 8.49 -33.39 -0.25
N SER A 671 8.74 -32.67 -1.35
CA SER A 671 9.74 -33.06 -2.32
C SER A 671 11.11 -33.08 -1.64
N ASP A 672 11.83 -34.20 -1.73
CA ASP A 672 13.22 -34.33 -1.29
C ASP A 672 14.19 -33.43 -2.08
N ASN A 673 13.70 -32.80 -3.15
CA ASN A 673 14.46 -31.88 -3.98
C ASN A 673 14.61 -30.54 -3.27
N ASN A 674 15.84 -30.25 -2.83
CA ASN A 674 16.23 -29.08 -2.03
C ASN A 674 16.32 -27.78 -2.88
N THR A 675 15.46 -27.62 -3.90
CA THR A 675 15.43 -26.45 -4.78
C THR A 675 15.21 -25.19 -3.97
N LEU A 676 16.12 -24.22 -4.12
CA LEU A 676 15.98 -22.90 -3.51
C LEU A 676 14.94 -22.11 -4.30
N VAL A 677 14.01 -21.52 -3.58
CA VAL A 677 12.93 -20.69 -4.11
C VAL A 677 13.03 -19.29 -3.54
N LEU A 678 12.46 -18.35 -4.27
CA LEU A 678 12.32 -16.98 -3.82
C LEU A 678 11.33 -16.92 -2.68
N THR A 679 11.77 -16.30 -1.59
CA THR A 679 10.93 -16.07 -0.42
C THR A 679 10.73 -14.58 -0.22
N ARG A 680 9.52 -14.24 0.19
CA ARG A 680 9.12 -12.90 0.61
C ARG A 680 8.92 -12.94 2.11
N MET A 681 9.78 -12.23 2.84
CA MET A 681 9.84 -12.30 4.29
C MET A 681 9.37 -10.99 4.89
N ARG A 682 8.38 -11.04 5.78
CA ARG A 682 7.95 -9.86 6.52
C ARG A 682 8.98 -9.51 7.58
N ALA A 683 9.49 -8.28 7.51
CA ALA A 683 10.49 -7.77 8.44
C ALA A 683 10.05 -6.42 9.03
N ASP A 684 10.02 -6.33 10.36
CA ASP A 684 9.62 -5.10 11.05
C ASP A 684 10.78 -4.10 11.07
N SER A 685 10.46 -2.81 10.97
CA SER A 685 11.48 -1.75 11.02
C SER A 685 12.15 -1.74 12.39
N SER A 686 13.49 -1.79 12.43
CA SER A 686 14.26 -1.76 13.67
C SER A 686 15.36 -0.68 13.63
N PRO A 687 15.75 -0.10 14.77
CA PRO A 687 17.00 0.64 14.86
C PRO A 687 18.17 -0.28 14.48
N CYS A 688 19.20 0.27 13.85
CA CYS A 688 20.43 -0.47 13.58
C CYS A 688 21.28 -0.54 14.85
N SER A 689 21.44 -1.72 15.47
CA SER A 689 22.19 -1.85 16.73
C SER A 689 23.69 -1.61 16.55
N ARG A 690 24.25 -1.89 15.37
CA ARG A 690 25.69 -1.80 15.08
C ARG A 690 26.10 -0.62 14.20
N GLN A 691 25.15 0.16 13.69
CA GLN A 691 25.42 1.25 12.74
C GLN A 691 24.55 2.46 13.01
N THR A 692 25.13 3.66 12.95
CA THR A 692 24.45 4.92 13.28
C THR A 692 24.21 5.81 12.05
N SER A 693 24.54 5.32 10.84
CA SER A 693 24.42 6.11 9.62
C SER A 693 22.97 6.28 9.17
N SER A 694 22.61 7.50 8.76
CA SER A 694 21.29 7.79 8.19
C SER A 694 21.08 7.22 6.78
N LYS A 695 22.16 6.69 6.17
CA LYS A 695 22.16 6.06 4.83
C LYS A 695 21.83 4.57 4.88
N ILE A 696 21.69 4.01 6.09
CA ILE A 696 21.40 2.60 6.32
C ILE A 696 20.05 2.48 7.03
N MET A 697 19.37 1.39 6.74
CA MET A 697 18.17 0.96 7.46
C MET A 697 18.34 -0.48 7.89
N CYS A 698 17.68 -0.84 8.98
CA CYS A 698 17.69 -2.20 9.49
C CYS A 698 16.28 -2.68 9.73
N THR A 699 16.11 -3.99 9.61
CA THR A 699 14.88 -4.68 9.97
C THR A 699 15.19 -5.84 10.88
N LYS A 700 14.24 -6.18 11.73
CA LYS A 700 14.30 -7.34 12.60
C LYS A 700 12.90 -7.91 12.77
N ASN A 701 12.80 -9.22 12.73
CA ASN A 701 11.61 -9.96 13.13
C ASN A 701 11.87 -10.62 14.50
N ASP A 702 10.90 -10.51 15.39
CA ASP A 702 10.97 -11.10 16.73
C ASP A 702 10.83 -12.64 16.71
N GLN A 703 10.26 -13.19 15.64
CA GLN A 703 10.29 -14.63 15.38
C GLN A 703 11.69 -15.08 14.92
N SER A 704 12.02 -16.34 15.16
CA SER A 704 13.26 -16.97 14.69
C SER A 704 12.95 -18.14 13.77
N LEU A 705 13.69 -18.28 12.67
CA LEU A 705 13.49 -19.38 11.74
C LEU A 705 14.26 -20.62 12.18
N VAL A 706 13.82 -21.78 11.68
CA VAL A 706 14.66 -22.99 11.72
C VAL A 706 15.92 -22.71 10.89
N PRO A 707 17.13 -23.00 11.39
CA PRO A 707 18.38 -22.63 10.71
C PRO A 707 18.43 -23.08 9.24
N GLY A 708 18.74 -22.13 8.35
CA GLY A 708 18.87 -22.36 6.92
C GLY A 708 17.53 -22.49 6.18
N THR A 709 16.46 -21.95 6.76
CA THR A 709 15.16 -21.72 6.10
C THR A 709 15.25 -20.56 5.11
N CYS A 710 16.01 -19.51 5.44
CA CYS A 710 16.25 -18.38 4.56
C CYS A 710 17.74 -18.02 4.50
N ARG A 711 18.17 -17.54 3.33
CA ARG A 711 19.46 -16.92 3.09
C ARG A 711 19.22 -15.56 2.47
N ILE A 712 19.94 -14.55 2.96
CA ILE A 712 19.84 -13.20 2.41
C ILE A 712 20.19 -13.18 0.92
N GLU A 713 19.50 -12.33 0.17
CA GLU A 713 19.84 -12.02 -1.21
C GLU A 713 20.54 -10.67 -1.27
N HIS A 714 21.87 -10.66 -1.45
CA HIS A 714 22.62 -9.42 -1.61
C HIS A 714 22.13 -8.62 -2.82
N GLY A 715 21.76 -7.35 -2.63
CA GLY A 715 21.14 -6.53 -3.67
C GLY A 715 19.64 -6.78 -3.88
N GLY A 716 19.06 -7.74 -3.15
CA GLY A 716 17.62 -7.98 -3.13
C GLY A 716 16.87 -6.83 -2.45
N PRO A 717 15.65 -6.52 -2.90
CA PRO A 717 14.88 -5.39 -2.39
C PRO A 717 14.38 -5.58 -0.95
N LEU A 718 14.32 -4.46 -0.24
CA LEU A 718 13.40 -4.23 0.87
C LEU A 718 12.24 -3.38 0.36
N GLU A 719 11.04 -3.92 0.33
CA GLU A 719 9.93 -3.38 -0.42
C GLU A 719 8.59 -3.38 0.30
N ARG A 720 7.62 -2.71 -0.31
CA ARG A 720 6.22 -2.76 0.08
C ARG A 720 5.34 -2.43 -1.11
N GLU A 721 4.22 -3.13 -1.22
CA GLU A 721 3.13 -2.70 -2.08
C GLU A 721 2.36 -1.50 -1.52
N ILE A 722 2.19 -0.48 -2.36
CA ILE A 722 1.42 0.73 -2.04
C ILE A 722 0.29 0.86 -3.05
N TRP A 723 -0.93 1.07 -2.54
CA TRP A 723 -2.11 1.28 -3.36
C TRP A 723 -2.14 2.68 -3.98
N HIS A 724 -2.28 2.76 -5.29
CA HIS A 724 -2.55 3.99 -6.03
C HIS A 724 -3.68 3.77 -7.05
N HIS A 725 -4.69 4.64 -7.01
CA HIS A 725 -5.73 4.82 -8.04
C HIS A 725 -6.58 3.61 -8.47
N ASP A 726 -6.47 2.45 -7.80
CA ASP A 726 -7.15 1.15 -8.04
C ASP A 726 -6.18 -0.05 -8.15
N ARG A 727 -4.87 0.18 -8.03
CA ARG A 727 -3.85 -0.86 -8.13
C ARG A 727 -2.76 -0.76 -7.08
N TYR A 728 -2.17 -1.90 -6.71
CA TYR A 728 -0.95 -1.99 -5.92
C TYR A 728 0.29 -1.88 -6.80
N TYR A 729 1.29 -1.17 -6.28
CA TYR A 729 2.60 -0.99 -6.89
C TYR A 729 3.69 -1.31 -5.90
N THR A 730 4.72 -2.04 -6.33
CA THR A 730 5.86 -2.33 -5.49
C THR A 730 6.78 -1.11 -5.40
N TYR A 731 7.02 -0.67 -4.17
CA TYR A 731 7.98 0.36 -3.84
C TYR A 731 9.18 -0.25 -3.13
N VAL A 732 10.39 0.10 -3.57
CA VAL A 732 11.63 -0.34 -2.93
C VAL A 732 12.22 0.79 -2.09
N PHE A 733 12.56 0.47 -0.85
CA PHE A 733 13.04 1.38 0.18
C PHE A 733 14.54 1.21 0.45
N GLY A 734 15.03 -0.03 0.32
CA GLY A 734 16.41 -0.37 0.56
C GLY A 734 16.86 -1.58 -0.27
N LEU A 735 18.16 -1.80 -0.31
CA LEU A 735 18.75 -3.01 -0.90
C LEU A 735 19.56 -3.76 0.15
N THR A 736 19.37 -5.08 0.21
CA THR A 736 19.95 -5.94 1.24
C THR A 736 21.46 -6.00 1.10
N VAL A 737 22.17 -5.65 2.19
CA VAL A 737 23.63 -5.67 2.25
C VAL A 737 24.13 -6.83 3.10
N ALA A 738 23.51 -7.08 4.27
CA ALA A 738 23.97 -8.11 5.21
C ALA A 738 22.84 -8.59 6.15
N GLY A 739 23.01 -9.79 6.73
CA GLY A 739 22.07 -10.44 7.66
C GLY A 739 22.26 -11.97 7.66
N ASP A 740 21.88 -12.65 8.74
CA ASP A 740 22.13 -14.10 8.89
C ASP A 740 20.97 -14.97 8.39
N ASP A 741 19.72 -14.65 8.77
CA ASP A 741 18.52 -15.46 8.45
C ASP A 741 17.35 -14.56 8.04
N CYS A 742 17.59 -13.71 7.04
CA CYS A 742 16.60 -12.78 6.49
C CYS A 742 15.90 -11.92 7.57
N GLY A 743 16.70 -11.42 8.52
CA GLY A 743 16.20 -10.53 9.57
C GLY A 743 15.40 -11.21 10.69
N PHE A 744 15.27 -12.55 10.71
CA PHE A 744 14.63 -13.28 11.80
C PHE A 744 15.62 -13.61 12.92
N GLY A 745 15.24 -13.30 14.17
CA GLY A 745 16.09 -13.48 15.34
C GLY A 745 17.27 -12.49 15.44
N SER A 746 17.88 -12.11 14.31
CA SER A 746 18.95 -11.12 14.18
C SER A 746 18.62 -10.01 13.18
N GLU A 747 19.28 -8.86 13.28
CA GLU A 747 19.03 -7.71 12.39
C GLU A 747 19.58 -7.95 10.99
N ALA A 748 18.79 -7.61 9.96
CA ALA A 748 19.26 -7.45 8.59
C ALA A 748 19.51 -5.96 8.28
N SER A 749 20.53 -5.66 7.49
CA SER A 749 20.98 -4.31 7.14
C SER A 749 20.84 -4.05 5.64
N TYR A 750 20.37 -2.85 5.30
CA TYR A 750 20.10 -2.43 3.93
C TYR A 750 20.66 -1.03 3.67
N VAL A 751 21.18 -0.82 2.45
CA VAL A 751 21.48 0.53 1.97
C VAL A 751 20.17 1.24 1.61
N LYS A 752 19.97 2.45 2.14
CA LYS A 752 18.72 3.21 1.99
C LYS A 752 18.69 3.94 0.64
N ILE A 753 17.68 3.68 -0.18
CA ILE A 753 17.57 4.23 -1.54
C ILE A 753 17.34 5.74 -1.53
N SER A 754 16.45 6.24 -0.67
CA SER A 754 16.10 7.68 -0.60
C SER A 754 17.31 8.57 -0.28
N SER A 755 18.29 8.06 0.46
CA SER A 755 19.54 8.78 0.74
C SER A 755 20.44 8.96 -0.49
N HIS A 756 20.20 8.19 -1.55
CA HIS A 756 20.99 8.17 -2.79
C HIS A 756 20.20 8.64 -4.02
N ILE A 757 18.93 9.06 -3.83
CA ILE A 757 18.00 9.37 -4.92
C ILE A 757 18.54 10.44 -5.89
N LYS A 758 19.22 11.48 -5.39
CA LYS A 758 19.82 12.51 -6.24
C LYS A 758 20.89 11.96 -7.18
N TRP A 759 21.71 11.03 -6.69
CA TRP A 759 22.73 10.37 -7.50
C TRP A 759 22.09 9.43 -8.52
N ILE A 760 21.05 8.69 -8.11
CA ILE A 760 20.28 7.81 -9.00
C ILE A 760 19.66 8.64 -10.14
N GLU A 761 18.94 9.71 -9.82
CA GLU A 761 18.32 10.61 -10.80
C GLU A 761 19.35 11.19 -11.79
N GLN A 762 20.48 11.71 -11.29
CA GLN A 762 21.53 12.28 -12.14
C GLN A 762 22.15 11.24 -13.08
N THR A 763 22.33 10.01 -12.61
CA THR A 763 22.96 8.93 -13.39
C THR A 763 21.99 8.36 -14.42
N VAL A 764 20.72 8.17 -14.06
CA VAL A 764 19.69 7.60 -14.93
C VAL A 764 19.22 8.60 -15.99
N LEU A 765 19.07 9.89 -15.64
CA LEU A 765 18.61 10.94 -16.56
C LEU A 765 19.74 11.56 -17.41
N GLY A 766 21.00 11.33 -17.04
CA GLY A 766 22.18 11.79 -17.78
C GLY A 766 22.60 13.24 -17.46
N SER A 767 23.92 13.49 -17.45
CA SER A 767 24.55 14.79 -17.18
C SER A 767 24.52 15.79 -18.36
N SER A 768 23.86 15.44 -19.47
CA SER A 768 23.92 16.19 -20.74
C SER A 768 22.79 17.21 -20.95
N VAL A 769 21.77 17.24 -20.09
CA VAL A 769 20.80 18.35 -20.09
C VAL A 769 21.44 19.55 -19.39
N ARG A 770 22.21 20.33 -20.17
CA ARG A 770 22.80 21.59 -19.74
C ARG A 770 21.74 22.43 -19.01
N LYS A 771 22.15 22.98 -17.86
CA LYS A 771 21.45 23.86 -16.90
C LYS A 771 20.80 25.14 -17.49
N ARG A 772 20.44 25.23 -18.77
CA ARG A 772 19.85 26.42 -19.41
C ARG A 772 18.40 26.28 -19.93
N GLU A 773 17.84 25.07 -20.06
CA GLU A 773 16.43 24.91 -20.50
C GLU A 773 15.46 24.45 -19.40
N VAL A 774 15.96 24.05 -18.22
CA VAL A 774 15.15 23.49 -17.12
C VAL A 774 14.34 24.56 -16.34
N GLN A 775 14.45 25.84 -16.70
CA GLN A 775 13.65 26.90 -16.05
C GLN A 775 12.30 27.22 -16.71
N VAL A 776 11.94 26.64 -17.87
CA VAL A 776 10.66 26.95 -18.53
C VAL A 776 9.78 25.74 -18.87
N ASN A 777 10.33 24.53 -19.06
CA ASN A 777 9.53 23.33 -19.36
C ASN A 777 9.70 22.21 -18.31
N ARG A 778 9.33 22.47 -17.05
CA ARG A 778 9.09 21.38 -16.09
C ARG A 778 7.85 20.59 -16.56
N PHE A 779 8.05 19.32 -16.90
CA PHE A 779 7.05 18.25 -17.11
C PHE A 779 5.59 18.70 -16.95
N ARG A 780 4.95 19.12 -18.04
CA ARG A 780 3.49 19.26 -18.08
C ARG A 780 2.88 17.87 -17.94
N ARG A 781 2.19 17.59 -16.83
CA ARG A 781 1.46 16.34 -16.64
C ARG A 781 0.34 16.25 -17.70
N GLN A 782 0.49 15.34 -18.66
CA GLN A 782 -0.47 15.13 -19.75
C GLN A 782 -1.64 14.21 -19.36
N ILE A 783 -1.54 13.47 -18.25
CA ILE A 783 -2.51 12.43 -17.85
C ILE A 783 -3.15 12.79 -16.50
N VAL A 784 -4.46 12.55 -16.37
CA VAL A 784 -5.30 12.90 -15.21
C VAL A 784 -6.23 11.75 -14.84
N PHE A 785 -6.57 11.62 -13.54
CA PHE A 785 -7.52 10.65 -13.03
C PHE A 785 -8.92 11.26 -12.87
N PRO A 786 -9.93 10.84 -13.65
CA PRO A 786 -11.26 11.45 -13.55
C PRO A 786 -12.08 10.99 -12.33
N ASN A 787 -11.66 9.95 -11.59
CA ASN A 787 -12.53 9.23 -10.63
C ASN A 787 -11.97 9.05 -9.20
N SER A 788 -10.99 9.84 -8.76
CA SER A 788 -10.50 9.82 -7.36
C SER A 788 -11.38 10.61 -6.37
N GLY A 789 -12.58 11.02 -6.77
CA GLY A 789 -13.47 11.88 -5.96
C GLY A 789 -13.25 13.39 -6.16
N GLU A 790 -12.66 13.80 -7.29
CA GLU A 790 -12.50 15.22 -7.66
C GLU A 790 -13.81 15.86 -8.15
N SER A 791 -14.11 17.07 -7.66
CA SER A 791 -15.26 17.88 -8.09
C SER A 791 -15.02 18.55 -9.45
N TYR A 792 -15.85 18.18 -10.42
CA TYR A 792 -15.93 18.54 -11.83
C TYR A 792 -16.20 20.04 -12.16
N SER A 793 -15.34 20.99 -11.76
CA SER A 793 -15.49 22.41 -12.13
C SER A 793 -14.64 22.88 -13.32
N SER A 794 -14.14 21.98 -14.17
CA SER A 794 -13.22 22.33 -15.28
C SER A 794 -13.71 21.97 -16.69
N TYR A 795 -15.00 21.71 -16.84
CA TYR A 795 -15.67 21.42 -18.12
C TYR A 795 -16.75 22.47 -18.38
N THR A 796 -16.38 23.68 -18.81
CA THR A 796 -17.31 24.81 -18.82
C THR A 796 -17.76 25.20 -20.22
N VAL A 797 -19.04 24.92 -20.43
CA VAL A 797 -20.02 25.73 -21.15
C VAL A 797 -19.85 27.23 -20.83
N ILE A 798 -19.80 28.08 -21.86
CA ILE A 798 -19.96 29.53 -21.69
C ILE A 798 -21.44 29.81 -21.49
N GLN A 799 -21.84 30.08 -20.26
CA GLN A 799 -23.20 30.46 -19.86
C GLN A 799 -23.36 31.99 -20.03
N SER A 800 -24.50 32.52 -20.48
CA SER A 800 -24.75 33.97 -20.53
C SER A 800 -25.29 34.48 -19.19
N CYS A 801 -24.93 35.70 -18.78
CA CYS A 801 -25.26 36.26 -17.47
C CYS A 801 -25.47 37.78 -17.52
N GLN A 802 -25.94 38.37 -16.42
CA GLN A 802 -26.03 39.81 -16.25
C GLN A 802 -25.21 40.30 -15.07
N LEU A 803 -24.54 41.42 -15.27
CA LEU A 803 -23.83 42.15 -14.23
C LEU A 803 -24.81 43.00 -13.41
N GLN A 804 -24.42 43.35 -12.19
CA GLN A 804 -25.26 44.16 -11.27
C GLN A 804 -25.61 45.56 -11.80
N ASP A 805 -24.85 46.09 -12.75
CA ASP A 805 -25.12 47.36 -13.43
C ASP A 805 -26.11 47.24 -14.61
N GLY A 806 -26.65 46.04 -14.85
CA GLY A 806 -27.62 45.76 -15.91
C GLY A 806 -27.04 45.36 -17.27
N ARG A 807 -25.70 45.39 -17.45
CA ARG A 807 -25.05 44.96 -18.71
C ARG A 807 -25.08 43.43 -18.87
N THR A 808 -25.12 42.96 -20.12
CA THR A 808 -25.04 41.53 -20.47
C THR A 808 -23.57 41.08 -20.55
N GLY A 809 -23.31 39.87 -20.08
CA GLY A 809 -21.97 39.29 -20.04
C GLY A 809 -21.95 37.77 -20.28
N SER A 810 -20.74 37.22 -20.34
CA SER A 810 -20.48 35.79 -20.52
C SER A 810 -19.74 35.22 -19.31
N CYS A 811 -20.17 34.04 -18.86
CA CYS A 811 -19.61 33.30 -17.74
C CYS A 811 -18.33 32.59 -18.17
N ILE A 812 -17.20 33.17 -17.81
CA ILE A 812 -15.87 32.65 -18.13
C ILE A 812 -15.01 32.57 -16.87
N PRO A 813 -13.94 31.76 -16.86
CA PRO A 813 -13.03 31.70 -15.72
C PRO A 813 -12.46 33.08 -15.42
N TYR A 814 -12.35 33.44 -14.14
CA TYR A 814 -11.94 34.76 -13.67
C TYR A 814 -10.65 35.27 -14.29
N ARG A 815 -9.68 34.38 -14.56
CA ARG A 815 -8.40 34.76 -15.18
C ARG A 815 -8.51 35.11 -16.66
N SER A 816 -9.55 34.62 -17.33
CA SER A 816 -9.84 34.88 -18.73
C SER A 816 -10.62 36.18 -18.95
N CYS A 817 -10.97 36.89 -17.86
CA CYS A 817 -11.67 38.17 -17.87
C CYS A 817 -10.67 39.34 -17.87
N ALA A 818 -10.83 40.31 -18.76
CA ALA A 818 -9.98 41.50 -18.78
C ALA A 818 -10.16 42.29 -17.47
N LYS A 819 -9.05 42.48 -16.71
CA LYS A 819 -9.06 43.04 -15.35
C LYS A 819 -9.66 44.44 -15.26
N GLU A 820 -9.57 45.22 -16.34
CA GLU A 820 -10.08 46.59 -16.46
C GLU A 820 -11.61 46.63 -16.62
N SER A 821 -12.25 45.50 -16.94
CA SER A 821 -13.69 45.39 -17.22
C SER A 821 -14.50 44.87 -16.02
N ILE A 822 -13.83 44.48 -14.93
CA ILE A 822 -14.44 43.84 -13.76
C ILE A 822 -14.87 44.94 -12.78
N GLY A 823 -16.18 45.08 -12.55
CA GLY A 823 -16.73 46.02 -11.58
C GLY A 823 -16.36 45.66 -10.13
N SER A 824 -16.62 46.59 -9.20
CA SER A 824 -16.38 46.40 -7.74
C SER A 824 -17.19 45.24 -7.13
N ILE A 825 -18.24 44.80 -7.81
CA ILE A 825 -19.09 43.67 -7.42
C ILE A 825 -19.12 42.66 -8.57
N ILE A 826 -18.56 41.49 -8.32
CA ILE A 826 -18.39 40.41 -9.29
C ILE A 826 -19.63 39.50 -9.23
N SER A 827 -20.39 39.46 -10.32
CA SER A 827 -21.51 38.51 -10.45
C SER A 827 -20.95 37.14 -10.82
N ILE A 828 -21.09 36.17 -9.92
CA ILE A 828 -20.53 34.83 -10.10
C ILE A 828 -21.59 33.96 -10.76
N CYS A 829 -21.24 33.37 -11.90
CA CYS A 829 -22.14 32.48 -12.62
C CYS A 829 -22.13 31.07 -12.03
N GLN A 830 -20.94 30.60 -11.65
CA GLN A 830 -20.75 29.29 -11.08
C GLN A 830 -19.54 29.31 -10.14
N HIS A 831 -19.71 28.69 -8.99
CA HIS A 831 -18.67 28.59 -7.96
C HIS A 831 -17.85 27.30 -8.16
N GLY A 832 -16.51 27.40 -8.11
CA GLY A 832 -15.56 26.31 -8.37
C GLY A 832 -14.10 26.71 -8.10
N LEU A 833 -13.13 25.80 -8.36
CA LEU A 833 -11.70 26.00 -8.08
C LEU A 833 -11.04 27.14 -8.88
N GLU A 834 -11.57 27.43 -10.08
CA GLU A 834 -11.40 28.72 -10.74
C GLU A 834 -12.80 29.36 -10.83
N PRO A 835 -13.05 30.49 -10.15
CA PRO A 835 -14.39 31.07 -10.11
C PRO A 835 -14.81 31.55 -11.50
N ILE A 836 -16.01 31.17 -11.93
CA ILE A 836 -16.55 31.55 -13.24
C ILE A 836 -17.43 32.76 -13.03
N ILE A 837 -16.97 33.88 -13.55
CA ILE A 837 -17.57 35.19 -13.30
C ILE A 837 -18.23 35.71 -14.57
N CYS A 838 -19.24 36.55 -14.36
CA CYS A 838 -19.93 37.22 -15.43
C CYS A 838 -19.07 38.39 -15.95
N CYS A 839 -18.47 38.23 -17.12
CA CYS A 839 -17.62 39.24 -17.74
C CYS A 839 -18.40 40.05 -18.78
N PRO A 840 -18.27 41.39 -18.82
CA PRO A 840 -18.99 42.21 -19.79
C PRO A 840 -18.52 41.89 -21.22
N THR A 841 -19.45 41.64 -22.13
CA THR A 841 -19.12 41.54 -23.56
C THR A 841 -18.83 42.93 -24.12
N THR A 842 -17.57 43.22 -24.48
CA THR A 842 -17.19 44.47 -25.13
C THR A 842 -17.82 44.55 -26.53
N SER A 843 -18.42 45.70 -26.84
CA SER A 843 -19.24 45.94 -28.03
C SER A 843 -18.46 46.12 -29.33
N THR A 844 -17.32 45.44 -29.53
CA THR A 844 -16.52 45.58 -30.76
C THR A 844 -16.61 44.40 -31.72
N ASN A 845 -17.39 43.35 -31.44
CA ASN A 845 -17.81 42.40 -32.47
C ASN A 845 -19.28 42.01 -32.27
N ALA A 846 -20.17 42.76 -32.92
CA ALA A 846 -21.59 42.53 -32.92
C ALA A 846 -21.95 41.22 -33.65
N LEU A 847 -22.46 40.25 -32.90
CA LEU A 847 -23.48 39.33 -33.41
C LEU A 847 -24.68 39.41 -32.45
N SER A 848 -25.81 39.75 -33.04
CA SER A 848 -27.05 40.25 -32.45
C SER A 848 -27.71 39.34 -31.39
N ARG A 849 -28.17 39.99 -30.31
CA ARG A 849 -29.09 39.46 -29.27
C ARG A 849 -30.34 38.79 -29.86
N PRO A 850 -30.88 37.80 -29.14
CA PRO A 850 -32.32 37.72 -28.90
C PRO A 850 -32.66 38.02 -27.42
N THR A 851 -33.88 38.50 -27.26
CA THR A 851 -34.51 39.14 -26.12
C THR A 851 -34.84 38.19 -24.96
N ARG A 852 -34.87 38.72 -23.73
CA ARG A 852 -35.27 38.04 -22.49
C ARG A 852 -36.64 37.35 -22.61
N LEU A 853 -36.73 36.10 -22.14
CA LEU A 853 -37.95 35.53 -21.58
C LEU A 853 -37.72 35.27 -20.08
N SER A 854 -38.53 35.94 -19.27
CA SER A 854 -38.62 35.78 -17.81
C SER A 854 -39.21 34.42 -17.46
N ALA A 855 -38.71 33.83 -16.37
CA ALA A 855 -39.29 32.66 -15.73
C ALA A 855 -40.64 33.02 -15.07
N SER A 856 -41.72 32.90 -15.85
CA SER A 856 -43.04 32.58 -15.30
C SER A 856 -43.70 31.59 -16.27
N GLY A 857 -43.54 30.31 -15.96
CA GLY A 857 -44.06 29.18 -16.74
C GLY A 857 -43.19 28.82 -17.95
N SER A 858 -42.39 27.77 -17.85
CA SER A 858 -41.82 27.12 -19.04
C SER A 858 -42.24 25.67 -19.09
N GLN A 859 -43.23 25.45 -19.95
CA GLN A 859 -43.59 24.22 -20.63
C GLN A 859 -42.36 23.40 -21.09
N PRO A 860 -42.52 22.09 -21.36
CA PRO A 860 -41.46 21.24 -21.93
C PRO A 860 -40.81 21.92 -23.15
N ILE A 861 -39.49 21.81 -23.26
CA ILE A 861 -38.71 22.33 -24.40
C ILE A 861 -39.34 21.78 -25.69
N ASN A 862 -40.01 22.64 -26.45
CA ASN A 862 -40.65 22.29 -27.69
C ASN A 862 -39.55 22.04 -28.75
N PRO A 863 -39.44 20.86 -29.38
CA PRO A 863 -38.37 20.51 -30.32
C PRO A 863 -38.36 21.30 -31.64
N SER A 864 -39.19 22.35 -31.76
CA SER A 864 -39.52 23.06 -33.00
C SER A 864 -39.08 24.54 -33.02
N SER A 865 -38.24 24.98 -32.07
CA SER A 865 -37.67 26.34 -32.12
C SER A 865 -36.53 26.44 -33.18
N PRO A 866 -36.47 27.49 -34.02
CA PRO A 866 -35.45 27.64 -35.08
C PRO A 866 -34.02 27.94 -34.59
N ALA A 867 -33.76 27.99 -33.28
CA ALA A 867 -32.44 28.34 -32.74
C ALA A 867 -31.45 27.17 -32.88
N GLY A 868 -30.30 27.42 -33.53
CA GLY A 868 -29.27 26.41 -33.80
C GLY A 868 -28.72 25.72 -32.54
N TYR A 869 -28.30 24.46 -32.69
CA TYR A 869 -27.73 23.65 -31.59
C TYR A 869 -26.44 24.28 -31.04
N LYS A 870 -26.27 24.23 -29.72
CA LYS A 870 -25.07 24.66 -29.02
C LYS A 870 -24.37 23.46 -28.39
N LEU A 871 -23.09 23.26 -28.68
CA LEU A 871 -22.29 22.12 -28.18
C LEU A 871 -22.27 22.04 -26.66
N ASN A 872 -22.33 23.20 -26.02
CA ASN A 872 -22.39 23.36 -24.59
C ASN A 872 -23.66 22.75 -23.93
N ASN A 873 -24.73 22.50 -24.68
CA ASN A 873 -25.98 21.93 -24.14
C ASN A 873 -25.91 20.41 -23.93
N CYS A 874 -24.83 19.74 -24.35
CA CYS A 874 -24.68 18.28 -24.25
C CYS A 874 -25.03 17.74 -22.85
N LEU A 875 -24.44 18.31 -21.78
CA LEU A 875 -24.69 17.85 -20.41
C LEU A 875 -26.16 17.95 -19.99
N ALA A 876 -26.89 18.96 -20.49
CA ALA A 876 -28.30 19.14 -20.18
C ALA A 876 -29.14 18.00 -20.78
N TYR A 877 -28.81 17.56 -21.99
CA TYR A 877 -29.48 16.43 -22.64
C TYR A 877 -29.18 15.12 -21.91
N TRP A 878 -27.94 14.88 -21.49
CA TRP A 878 -27.61 13.69 -20.69
C TRP A 878 -28.40 13.63 -19.38
N LYS A 879 -28.51 14.76 -18.66
CA LYS A 879 -29.34 14.85 -17.45
C LYS A 879 -30.84 14.65 -17.70
N GLN A 880 -31.32 15.08 -18.86
CA GLN A 880 -32.74 14.98 -19.21
C GLN A 880 -33.15 13.55 -19.58
N TYR A 881 -32.28 12.82 -20.29
CA TYR A 881 -32.65 11.55 -20.92
C TYR A 881 -32.00 10.30 -20.30
N LYS A 882 -30.91 10.43 -19.51
CA LYS A 882 -30.29 9.31 -18.78
C LYS A 882 -30.54 9.40 -17.27
N ARG A 883 -30.94 8.28 -16.67
CA ARG A 883 -31.05 8.12 -15.21
C ARG A 883 -29.73 7.58 -14.64
N PRO A 884 -29.39 7.85 -13.37
CA PRO A 884 -28.19 7.30 -12.75
C PRO A 884 -28.27 5.76 -12.68
N PRO A 885 -27.31 5.01 -13.24
CA PRO A 885 -27.26 3.56 -13.10
C PRO A 885 -26.68 3.14 -11.73
N ILE A 886 -27.09 1.96 -11.28
CA ILE A 886 -26.40 1.15 -10.27
C ILE A 886 -25.48 0.19 -11.05
N ASP A 887 -24.16 0.36 -10.93
CA ASP A 887 -23.11 -0.64 -11.23
C ASP A 887 -22.92 -1.19 -12.68
N GLU A 888 -22.86 -0.33 -13.72
CA GLU A 888 -22.73 -0.83 -15.13
C GLU A 888 -21.33 -0.75 -15.80
N PHE A 889 -20.29 -0.12 -15.21
CA PHE A 889 -18.96 -0.01 -15.86
C PHE A 889 -17.77 -0.55 -15.07
N GLU A 890 -18.00 -1.38 -14.07
CA GLU A 890 -16.93 -2.18 -13.49
C GLU A 890 -16.99 -3.56 -14.16
N HIS A 891 -15.86 -3.97 -14.76
CA HIS A 891 -15.62 -5.27 -15.43
C HIS A 891 -15.94 -5.37 -16.94
N ILE A 892 -15.39 -4.46 -17.76
CA ILE A 892 -15.24 -4.74 -19.21
C ILE A 892 -14.00 -5.62 -19.40
N PRO A 893 -14.10 -6.81 -20.03
CA PRO A 893 -12.96 -7.70 -20.22
C PRO A 893 -11.94 -7.15 -21.23
N SER A 894 -10.72 -7.70 -21.24
CA SER A 894 -9.60 -7.28 -22.11
C SER A 894 -9.94 -7.29 -23.59
N GLU A 895 -10.65 -8.33 -24.02
CA GLU A 895 -11.14 -8.59 -25.36
C GLU A 895 -12.32 -7.69 -25.77
N GLY A 896 -12.75 -6.79 -24.88
CA GLY A 896 -13.91 -5.95 -25.05
C GLY A 896 -15.21 -6.74 -25.02
N ARG A 897 -16.34 -6.03 -24.98
CA ARG A 897 -17.67 -6.64 -25.05
C ARG A 897 -18.54 -5.91 -26.06
N ALA A 898 -19.53 -6.62 -26.58
CA ALA A 898 -20.57 -6.00 -27.40
C ALA A 898 -21.31 -4.93 -26.59
N ILE A 899 -21.69 -3.85 -27.27
CA ILE A 899 -22.60 -2.84 -26.72
C ILE A 899 -24.01 -3.42 -26.64
N ILE A 900 -24.69 -3.19 -25.53
CA ILE A 900 -26.02 -3.74 -25.26
C ILE A 900 -27.02 -2.60 -25.06
N GLY A 901 -28.19 -2.69 -25.70
CA GLY A 901 -29.29 -1.76 -25.48
C GLY A 901 -28.92 -0.30 -25.75
N GLU A 902 -29.06 0.53 -24.72
CA GLU A 902 -28.91 1.99 -24.81
C GLU A 902 -27.60 2.54 -24.21
N GLU A 903 -26.62 1.68 -23.90
CA GLU A 903 -25.42 2.06 -23.14
C GLU A 903 -24.60 3.19 -23.79
N TYR A 904 -24.47 3.19 -25.13
CA TYR A 904 -23.65 4.16 -25.88
C TYR A 904 -24.49 4.88 -26.96
N PRO A 905 -25.40 5.79 -26.55
CA PRO A 905 -26.41 6.40 -27.43
C PRO A 905 -25.86 7.40 -28.44
N HIS A 906 -24.57 7.77 -28.33
CA HIS A 906 -23.89 8.73 -29.19
C HIS A 906 -23.11 8.09 -30.34
N ILE A 907 -23.03 6.76 -30.40
CA ILE A 907 -22.24 6.06 -31.40
C ILE A 907 -22.96 6.05 -32.74
N ALA A 908 -22.24 6.38 -33.80
CA ALA A 908 -22.72 6.43 -35.16
C ALA A 908 -21.92 5.51 -36.09
N THR A 909 -22.57 4.93 -37.09
CA THR A 909 -21.90 4.32 -38.24
C THR A 909 -22.19 5.11 -39.50
N ILE A 910 -21.22 5.22 -40.40
CA ILE A 910 -21.30 6.01 -41.63
C ILE A 910 -21.05 5.06 -42.79
N GLY A 911 -21.97 5.03 -43.76
CA GLY A 911 -21.97 4.01 -44.80
C GLY A 911 -23.07 4.19 -45.84
N ASN A 912 -23.53 3.07 -46.41
CA ASN A 912 -24.60 3.01 -47.39
C ASN A 912 -25.62 1.96 -46.96
N ALA A 913 -26.80 2.43 -46.53
CA ALA A 913 -27.90 1.58 -46.09
C ALA A 913 -28.36 0.59 -47.16
N GLN A 914 -28.41 1.04 -48.42
CA GLN A 914 -28.93 0.26 -49.54
C GLN A 914 -28.01 -0.93 -49.88
N GLN A 915 -26.72 -0.78 -49.61
CA GLN A 915 -25.71 -1.82 -49.85
C GLN A 915 -25.34 -2.59 -48.58
N ASN A 916 -25.89 -2.18 -47.42
CA ASN A 916 -25.51 -2.69 -46.10
C ASN A 916 -24.00 -2.62 -45.81
N VAL A 917 -23.33 -1.56 -46.28
CA VAL A 917 -21.88 -1.36 -46.14
C VAL A 917 -21.62 -0.19 -45.19
N TRP A 918 -20.94 -0.46 -44.08
CA TRP A 918 -20.67 0.49 -43.00
C TRP A 918 -19.17 0.57 -42.67
N PRO A 919 -18.37 1.28 -43.48
CA PRO A 919 -16.92 1.29 -43.39
C PRO A 919 -16.37 2.18 -42.27
N CYS A 920 -17.14 3.16 -41.79
CA CYS A 920 -16.66 4.13 -40.81
C CYS A 920 -17.53 4.18 -39.55
N THR A 921 -16.86 4.36 -38.42
CA THR A 921 -17.48 4.70 -37.14
C THR A 921 -17.36 6.20 -36.92
N GLY A 922 -18.31 6.79 -36.20
CA GLY A 922 -18.23 8.16 -35.74
C GLY A 922 -19.02 8.37 -34.46
N VAL A 923 -19.12 9.62 -34.04
CA VAL A 923 -19.84 10.02 -32.84
C VAL A 923 -20.76 11.20 -33.14
N LEU A 924 -22.03 11.07 -32.76
CA LEU A 924 -23.02 12.13 -32.78
C LEU A 924 -22.65 13.19 -31.73
N VAL A 925 -22.52 14.45 -32.14
CA VAL A 925 -22.11 15.56 -31.25
C VAL A 925 -23.11 16.72 -31.22
N SER A 926 -24.08 16.69 -32.14
CA SER A 926 -25.23 17.59 -32.19
C SER A 926 -26.46 16.88 -32.75
N ASP A 927 -27.57 17.60 -32.89
CA ASP A 927 -28.77 17.09 -33.53
C ASP A 927 -28.63 16.92 -35.05
N GLN A 928 -27.51 17.35 -35.65
CA GLN A 928 -27.33 17.27 -37.12
C GLN A 928 -25.91 16.91 -37.56
N HIS A 929 -24.98 16.60 -36.64
CA HIS A 929 -23.57 16.41 -36.98
C HIS A 929 -22.93 15.22 -36.27
N VAL A 930 -22.17 14.45 -37.04
CA VAL A 930 -21.34 13.32 -36.59
C VAL A 930 -19.87 13.64 -36.86
N ILE A 931 -18.98 13.40 -35.89
CA ILE A 931 -17.52 13.50 -36.05
C ILE A 931 -16.96 12.11 -36.37
N SER A 932 -16.02 12.03 -37.31
CA SER A 932 -15.26 10.83 -37.71
C SER A 932 -13.85 11.21 -38.15
N ALA A 933 -12.98 10.23 -38.40
CA ALA A 933 -11.69 10.46 -39.03
C ALA A 933 -11.85 10.78 -40.52
N ALA A 934 -11.13 11.80 -41.00
CA ALA A 934 -11.12 12.17 -42.42
C ALA A 934 -10.53 11.08 -43.32
N SER A 935 -9.57 10.31 -42.82
CA SER A 935 -8.97 9.17 -43.52
C SER A 935 -9.95 8.04 -43.79
N CYS A 936 -10.88 7.79 -42.86
CA CYS A 936 -11.94 6.82 -43.08
C CYS A 936 -12.91 7.33 -44.16
N ILE A 937 -13.34 8.58 -44.05
CA ILE A 937 -14.30 9.17 -44.99
C ILE A 937 -13.74 9.27 -46.41
N ALA A 938 -12.45 9.63 -46.55
CA ALA A 938 -11.79 9.75 -47.85
C ALA A 938 -11.55 8.40 -48.53
N SER A 939 -11.38 7.32 -47.76
CA SER A 939 -11.15 5.97 -48.31
C SER A 939 -12.44 5.23 -48.65
N ALA A 940 -13.57 5.59 -48.03
CA ALA A 940 -14.87 4.99 -48.28
C ALA A 940 -15.58 5.56 -49.52
N ARG A 941 -16.07 4.69 -50.41
CA ARG A 941 -16.87 5.08 -51.59
C ARG A 941 -18.36 4.91 -51.31
N GLY A 942 -19.17 5.83 -51.84
CA GLY A 942 -20.64 5.69 -51.83
C GLY A 942 -21.30 5.91 -50.47
N LEU A 943 -20.68 6.67 -49.56
CA LEU A 943 -21.29 7.06 -48.30
C LEU A 943 -22.57 7.88 -48.55
N LYS A 944 -23.71 7.38 -48.08
CA LYS A 944 -25.04 8.01 -48.24
C LYS A 944 -25.83 8.09 -46.94
N SER A 945 -25.47 7.28 -45.95
CA SER A 945 -26.30 7.02 -44.78
C SER A 945 -25.51 7.02 -43.48
N ILE A 946 -26.18 7.43 -42.40
CA ILE A 946 -25.70 7.39 -41.02
C ILE A 946 -26.67 6.52 -40.22
N GLY A 947 -26.13 5.56 -39.46
CA GLY A 947 -26.85 4.73 -38.50
C GLY A 947 -26.64 5.21 -37.07
N LEU A 948 -27.72 5.35 -36.29
CA LEU A 948 -27.70 5.73 -34.87
C LEU A 948 -28.48 4.70 -34.03
N GLY A 949 -28.10 4.54 -32.76
CA GLY A 949 -28.74 3.56 -31.87
C GLY A 949 -28.28 2.12 -32.14
N MET A 950 -26.98 1.92 -32.36
CA MET A 950 -26.38 0.65 -32.81
C MET A 950 -26.48 -0.52 -31.80
N GLY A 951 -26.88 -0.26 -30.54
CA GLY A 951 -27.18 -1.29 -29.54
C GLY A 951 -28.64 -1.79 -29.55
N LEU A 952 -29.49 -1.20 -30.40
CA LEU A 952 -30.89 -1.58 -30.57
C LEU A 952 -31.06 -2.65 -31.66
N PRO A 953 -32.15 -3.46 -31.61
CA PRO A 953 -32.47 -4.43 -32.67
C PRO A 953 -32.65 -3.80 -34.06
N SER A 954 -32.97 -2.51 -34.14
CA SER A 954 -33.14 -1.77 -35.40
C SER A 954 -32.62 -0.34 -35.25
N PRO A 955 -31.44 -0.01 -35.81
CA PRO A 955 -30.87 1.33 -35.73
C PRO A 955 -31.63 2.33 -36.61
N TYR A 956 -31.57 3.60 -36.23
CA TYR A 956 -32.21 4.70 -36.95
C TYR A 956 -31.30 5.20 -38.07
N MET A 957 -31.91 5.45 -39.23
CA MET A 957 -31.20 5.71 -40.47
C MET A 957 -31.41 7.15 -40.96
N TYR A 958 -30.32 7.86 -41.22
CA TYR A 958 -30.31 9.25 -41.67
C TYR A 958 -29.52 9.41 -42.97
N GLU A 959 -29.93 10.31 -43.85
CA GLU A 959 -29.17 10.64 -45.07
C GLU A 959 -28.07 11.65 -44.79
N ILE A 960 -26.94 11.50 -45.49
CA ILE A 960 -25.83 12.45 -45.48
C ILE A 960 -26.18 13.63 -46.39
N ASP A 961 -26.04 14.85 -45.87
CA ASP A 961 -26.17 16.09 -46.63
C ASP A 961 -24.82 16.62 -47.11
N ALA A 962 -23.83 16.67 -46.20
CA ALA A 962 -22.50 17.16 -46.51
C ALA A 962 -21.41 16.48 -45.68
N ILE A 963 -20.20 16.43 -46.24
CA ILE A 963 -18.98 15.96 -45.57
C ILE A 963 -17.99 17.12 -45.55
N ILE A 964 -17.51 17.48 -44.36
CA ILE A 964 -16.65 18.64 -44.12
C ILE A 964 -15.36 18.15 -43.49
N ASN A 965 -14.30 18.01 -44.30
CA ASN A 965 -12.96 17.66 -43.82
C ASN A 965 -12.31 18.84 -43.11
N HIS A 966 -11.44 18.57 -42.13
CA HIS A 966 -10.63 19.61 -41.51
C HIS A 966 -9.78 20.33 -42.58
N PRO A 967 -9.70 21.69 -42.58
CA PRO A 967 -9.03 22.45 -43.65
C PRO A 967 -7.55 22.11 -43.86
N PHE A 968 -6.89 21.65 -42.80
CA PHE A 968 -5.48 21.26 -42.80
C PHE A 968 -5.25 19.74 -42.93
N TYR A 969 -6.32 18.96 -43.08
CA TYR A 969 -6.18 17.52 -43.33
C TYR A 969 -5.42 17.27 -44.64
N GLY A 970 -4.39 16.42 -44.58
CA GLY A 970 -3.51 16.12 -45.72
C GLY A 970 -2.46 17.21 -46.02
N ARG A 971 -2.34 18.25 -45.20
CA ARG A 971 -1.32 19.29 -45.29
C ARG A 971 -0.34 19.18 -44.10
N GLY A 972 0.72 18.41 -44.23
CA GLY A 972 1.74 18.26 -43.17
C GLY A 972 2.20 16.81 -42.95
N LEU A 973 2.53 16.47 -41.69
CA LEU A 973 2.86 15.10 -41.28
C LEU A 973 1.72 14.13 -41.59
N ARG A 974 2.07 12.86 -41.82
CA ARG A 974 1.09 11.80 -42.11
C ARG A 974 0.10 11.68 -40.94
N ASP A 975 -1.19 11.84 -41.25
CA ASP A 975 -2.35 11.79 -40.33
C ASP A 975 -2.51 12.99 -39.36
N ALA A 976 -1.81 14.10 -39.61
CA ALA A 976 -2.07 15.36 -38.94
C ALA A 976 -3.51 15.85 -39.25
N ASN A 977 -4.18 16.42 -38.24
CA ASN A 977 -5.52 17.01 -38.41
C ASN A 977 -6.57 16.05 -39.00
N ASN A 978 -6.49 14.75 -38.69
CA ASN A 978 -7.34 13.69 -39.25
C ASN A 978 -8.78 13.67 -38.68
N LEU A 979 -9.56 14.73 -38.95
CA LEU A 979 -10.96 14.88 -38.52
C LEU A 979 -11.87 15.33 -39.66
N ALA A 980 -13.09 14.81 -39.66
CA ALA A 980 -14.17 15.21 -40.57
C ALA A 980 -15.50 15.30 -39.81
N ILE A 981 -16.34 16.26 -40.21
CA ILE A 981 -17.71 16.43 -39.71
C ILE A 981 -18.68 16.05 -40.84
N VAL A 982 -19.59 15.13 -40.55
CA VAL A 982 -20.65 14.71 -41.48
C VAL A 982 -21.97 15.32 -41.03
N ARG A 983 -22.57 16.14 -41.90
CA ARG A 983 -23.86 16.80 -41.67
C ARG A 983 -25.01 15.92 -42.16
N LEU A 984 -26.00 15.73 -41.30
CA LEU A 984 -27.22 14.99 -41.60
C LEU A 984 -28.21 15.90 -42.35
N LYS A 985 -28.98 15.30 -43.26
CA LYS A 985 -30.02 15.99 -44.02
C LYS A 985 -31.24 16.36 -43.18
N SER A 986 -31.55 15.56 -42.17
CA SER A 986 -32.62 15.79 -41.19
C SER A 986 -32.07 15.88 -39.77
N ARG A 987 -32.70 16.71 -38.93
CA ARG A 987 -32.36 16.82 -37.51
C ARG A 987 -32.81 15.57 -36.75
N VAL A 988 -31.93 15.11 -35.87
CA VAL A 988 -32.13 13.98 -34.95
C VAL A 988 -32.94 14.44 -33.74
N ARG A 989 -33.90 13.62 -33.32
CA ARG A 989 -34.60 13.81 -32.04
C ARG A 989 -33.90 13.01 -30.95
N PHE A 990 -33.48 13.70 -29.90
CA PHE A 990 -32.80 13.07 -28.76
C PHE A 990 -33.75 12.21 -27.92
N SER A 991 -33.23 11.07 -27.45
CA SER A 991 -33.93 10.08 -26.63
C SER A 991 -32.90 9.33 -25.76
N SER A 992 -33.32 8.44 -24.87
CA SER A 992 -32.39 7.66 -24.04
C SER A 992 -31.44 6.76 -24.84
N SER A 993 -31.81 6.40 -26.08
CA SER A 993 -31.01 5.58 -27.00
C SER A 993 -30.28 6.37 -28.10
N ILE A 994 -30.57 7.67 -28.27
CA ILE A 994 -29.84 8.57 -29.20
C ILE A 994 -29.57 9.91 -28.52
N LEU A 995 -28.30 10.15 -28.15
CA LEU A 995 -27.85 11.38 -27.48
C LEU A 995 -26.52 11.84 -28.07
N PRO A 996 -26.22 13.16 -28.05
CA PRO A 996 -24.92 13.65 -28.49
C PRO A 996 -23.86 13.38 -27.41
N ALA A 997 -22.64 13.00 -27.79
CA ALA A 997 -21.52 12.93 -26.87
C ALA A 997 -20.99 14.33 -26.52
N CYS A 998 -20.44 14.46 -25.32
CA CYS A 998 -19.77 15.69 -24.92
C CYS A 998 -18.32 15.66 -25.39
N LEU A 999 -17.72 16.82 -25.64
CA LEU A 999 -16.33 16.91 -26.13
C LEU A 999 -15.38 17.24 -24.99
N TRP A 1000 -14.21 16.59 -24.98
CA TRP A 1000 -13.17 16.86 -23.99
C TRP A 1000 -12.54 18.26 -24.21
N PRO A 1001 -12.59 19.16 -23.20
CA PRO A 1001 -12.23 20.57 -23.39
C PRO A 1001 -10.75 20.88 -23.12
N LYS A 1002 -9.99 19.98 -22.49
CA LYS A 1002 -8.64 20.27 -22.01
C LYS A 1002 -7.57 19.81 -22.98
N ASN A 1003 -6.79 20.76 -23.51
CA ASN A 1003 -5.73 20.43 -24.44
C ASN A 1003 -4.53 19.76 -23.77
N GLU A 1004 -4.21 20.16 -22.53
CA GLU A 1004 -3.00 19.73 -21.81
C GLU A 1004 -3.16 18.42 -21.02
N MET A 1005 -4.36 17.83 -20.97
CA MET A 1005 -4.68 16.73 -20.07
C MET A 1005 -5.58 15.69 -20.73
N VAL A 1006 -5.42 14.43 -20.38
CA VAL A 1006 -6.20 13.29 -20.88
C VAL A 1006 -6.54 12.34 -19.72
N PRO A 1007 -7.75 11.77 -19.64
CA PRO A 1007 -8.09 10.70 -18.70
C PRO A 1007 -7.15 9.50 -18.81
N LEU A 1008 -6.67 8.94 -17.70
CA LEU A 1008 -5.89 7.71 -17.71
C LEU A 1008 -6.71 6.52 -18.24
N LYS A 1009 -7.94 6.34 -17.74
CA LYS A 1009 -8.85 5.27 -18.16
C LYS A 1009 -9.77 5.78 -19.27
N LEU A 1010 -9.70 5.12 -20.41
CA LEU A 1010 -10.42 5.47 -21.64
C LEU A 1010 -11.15 4.24 -22.17
N TYR A 1011 -12.08 4.46 -23.10
CA TYR A 1011 -12.82 3.41 -23.79
C TYR A 1011 -12.86 3.73 -25.28
N THR A 1012 -12.39 2.82 -26.12
CA THR A 1012 -12.60 2.90 -27.58
C THR A 1012 -13.85 2.13 -27.94
N ILE A 1013 -14.71 2.71 -28.76
CA ILE A 1013 -15.88 2.04 -29.32
C ILE A 1013 -15.70 1.85 -30.82
N GLY A 1014 -15.85 0.62 -31.31
CA GLY A 1014 -15.57 0.27 -32.69
C GLY A 1014 -16.28 -0.99 -33.18
N ARG A 1015 -16.18 -1.28 -34.47
CA ARG A 1015 -16.81 -2.45 -35.09
C ARG A 1015 -15.94 -3.70 -34.89
N GLY A 1016 -16.48 -4.73 -34.22
CA GLY A 1016 -15.81 -6.01 -33.99
C GLY A 1016 -15.86 -6.97 -35.19
N THR A 1017 -15.28 -8.17 -35.04
CA THR A 1017 -15.12 -9.20 -36.09
C THR A 1017 -16.43 -9.77 -36.66
N GLY A 1018 -17.57 -9.53 -36.01
CA GLY A 1018 -18.92 -9.89 -36.49
C GLY A 1018 -19.74 -8.72 -37.02
N GLY A 1019 -19.15 -7.52 -37.14
CA GLY A 1019 -19.86 -6.33 -37.59
C GLY A 1019 -20.71 -5.62 -36.52
N GLN A 1020 -20.81 -6.18 -35.31
CA GLN A 1020 -21.43 -5.58 -34.13
C GLN A 1020 -20.50 -4.55 -33.47
N MET A 1021 -21.07 -3.55 -32.79
CA MET A 1021 -20.30 -2.55 -32.05
C MET A 1021 -19.82 -3.10 -30.71
N HIS A 1022 -18.53 -2.95 -30.44
CA HIS A 1022 -17.88 -3.37 -29.20
C HIS A 1022 -17.25 -2.17 -28.50
N VAL A 1023 -17.20 -2.24 -27.17
CA VAL A 1023 -16.43 -1.35 -26.32
C VAL A 1023 -15.18 -2.06 -25.82
N TYR A 1024 -14.04 -1.37 -25.91
CA TYR A 1024 -12.75 -1.85 -25.47
C TYR A 1024 -12.10 -0.90 -24.47
N PRO A 1025 -11.57 -1.39 -23.34
CA PRO A 1025 -10.88 -0.58 -22.34
C PRO A 1025 -9.47 -0.18 -22.81
N ARG A 1026 -9.12 1.09 -22.63
CA ARG A 1026 -7.85 1.69 -23.05
C ARG A 1026 -7.19 2.50 -21.93
N GLY A 1027 -5.86 2.53 -21.94
CA GLY A 1027 -5.04 3.36 -21.06
C GLY A 1027 -4.39 4.49 -21.85
N ALA A 1028 -4.38 5.72 -21.31
CA ALA A 1028 -3.60 6.81 -21.89
C ALA A 1028 -2.10 6.58 -21.68
N MET A 1029 -1.30 6.86 -22.71
CA MET A 1029 0.16 6.84 -22.66
C MET A 1029 0.73 8.25 -22.80
N TYR A 1030 1.91 8.48 -22.25
CA TYR A 1030 2.65 9.70 -22.57
C TYR A 1030 3.09 9.64 -24.04
N ASN A 1031 2.88 10.73 -24.77
CA ASN A 1031 3.28 10.82 -26.17
C ASN A 1031 4.81 10.67 -26.35
N ALA A 1032 5.60 11.00 -25.32
CA ALA A 1032 7.05 10.76 -25.31
C ALA A 1032 7.40 9.27 -25.38
N ASP A 1033 6.64 8.43 -24.67
CA ASP A 1033 6.86 6.98 -24.65
C ASP A 1033 6.51 6.37 -26.01
N CYS A 1034 5.44 6.83 -26.64
CA CYS A 1034 5.05 6.37 -27.98
C CYS A 1034 6.04 6.77 -29.07
N ARG A 1035 6.70 7.93 -28.95
CA ARG A 1035 7.77 8.36 -29.85
C ARG A 1035 9.02 7.47 -29.76
N SER A 1036 9.25 6.83 -28.61
CA SER A 1036 10.40 5.93 -28.40
C SER A 1036 10.25 4.56 -29.06
N LEU A 1037 9.06 4.25 -29.61
CA LEU A 1037 8.81 3.00 -30.32
C LEU A 1037 9.48 3.01 -31.72
N PRO A 1038 10.02 1.87 -32.18
CA PRO A 1038 10.73 1.80 -33.46
C PRO A 1038 9.85 2.27 -34.63
N GLY A 1039 10.29 3.33 -35.34
CA GLY A 1039 9.62 3.86 -36.52
C GLY A 1039 8.73 5.11 -36.31
N GLU A 1040 8.61 5.64 -35.10
CA GLU A 1040 7.61 6.68 -34.74
C GLU A 1040 8.18 8.03 -34.26
N GLU A 1041 9.49 8.26 -34.34
CA GLU A 1041 10.15 9.42 -33.70
C GLU A 1041 9.68 10.81 -34.19
N ASN A 1042 8.97 10.92 -35.34
CA ASN A 1042 8.63 12.21 -35.96
C ASN A 1042 7.13 12.45 -36.28
N SER A 1043 6.22 11.56 -35.86
CA SER A 1043 4.82 11.57 -36.34
C SER A 1043 3.76 11.92 -35.28
N ILE A 1044 4.14 11.99 -33.99
CA ILE A 1044 3.25 12.21 -32.84
C ILE A 1044 3.64 13.52 -32.15
N THR A 1045 2.70 14.46 -32.04
CA THR A 1045 2.90 15.73 -31.33
C THR A 1045 2.02 15.83 -30.09
N ASP A 1046 2.51 16.56 -29.07
CA ASP A 1046 1.79 16.74 -27.81
C ASP A 1046 0.47 17.50 -28.00
N ASP A 1047 0.44 18.44 -28.95
CA ASP A 1047 -0.72 19.30 -29.21
C ASP A 1047 -1.79 18.63 -30.10
N GLU A 1048 -1.41 17.83 -31.11
CA GLU A 1048 -2.39 17.26 -32.05
C GLU A 1048 -2.82 15.83 -31.71
N ASN A 1049 -2.00 15.10 -30.94
CA ASN A 1049 -2.19 13.66 -30.74
C ASN A 1049 -2.33 13.26 -29.28
N VAL A 1050 -3.07 12.17 -29.08
CA VAL A 1050 -3.12 11.41 -27.82
C VAL A 1050 -2.75 9.97 -28.14
N CYS A 1051 -1.78 9.42 -27.43
CA CYS A 1051 -1.44 8.02 -27.54
C CYS A 1051 -2.20 7.19 -26.50
N ILE A 1052 -2.74 6.05 -26.93
CA ILE A 1052 -3.43 5.10 -26.04
C ILE A 1052 -2.97 3.67 -26.32
N GLU A 1053 -3.11 2.81 -25.31
CA GLU A 1053 -2.87 1.37 -25.42
C GLU A 1053 -4.01 0.55 -24.78
N ASN A 1054 -3.93 -0.77 -24.93
CA ASN A 1054 -4.82 -1.68 -24.20
C ASN A 1054 -4.63 -1.51 -22.68
N TYR A 1055 -5.75 -1.34 -21.96
CA TYR A 1055 -5.74 -1.12 -20.51
C TYR A 1055 -5.35 -2.36 -19.71
N TYR A 1056 -5.59 -3.55 -20.26
CA TYR A 1056 -5.23 -4.85 -19.67
C TYR A 1056 -4.00 -5.44 -20.36
N ALA A 1057 -3.26 -6.29 -19.64
CA ALA A 1057 -2.01 -6.86 -20.11
C ALA A 1057 -2.18 -8.09 -21.03
N SER A 1058 -3.35 -8.73 -21.03
CA SER A 1058 -3.72 -9.81 -21.95
C SER A 1058 -4.27 -9.23 -23.26
N ASP A 1059 -3.62 -9.59 -24.37
CA ASP A 1059 -4.21 -9.75 -25.72
C ASP A 1059 -3.96 -8.69 -26.82
N GLY A 1060 -3.69 -9.24 -28.01
CA GLY A 1060 -3.43 -8.58 -29.30
C GLY A 1060 -4.70 -8.16 -30.04
N VAL A 1061 -5.59 -7.46 -29.34
CA VAL A 1061 -6.86 -6.97 -29.88
C VAL A 1061 -6.59 -5.74 -30.75
N CYS A 1062 -6.66 -5.91 -32.07
CA CYS A 1062 -6.41 -4.85 -33.06
C CYS A 1062 -7.68 -4.22 -33.63
N VAL A 1063 -8.57 -3.70 -32.79
CA VAL A 1063 -9.93 -3.32 -33.24
C VAL A 1063 -10.09 -1.81 -33.45
N ASP A 1064 -9.05 -1.03 -33.16
CA ASP A 1064 -9.09 0.41 -33.28
C ASP A 1064 -8.89 0.81 -34.76
N SER A 1065 -10.00 1.09 -35.44
CA SER A 1065 -10.05 1.56 -36.84
C SER A 1065 -10.14 3.08 -36.89
N PRO A 1066 -9.63 3.73 -37.95
CA PRO A 1066 -9.76 5.18 -38.10
C PRO A 1066 -11.22 5.64 -37.99
N GLY A 1067 -11.49 6.60 -37.11
CA GLY A 1067 -12.82 7.16 -36.84
C GLY A 1067 -13.52 6.59 -35.61
N ASN A 1068 -13.02 5.49 -35.03
CA ASN A 1068 -13.55 5.00 -33.76
C ASN A 1068 -13.45 6.08 -32.67
N PRO A 1069 -14.55 6.43 -31.99
CA PRO A 1069 -14.50 7.38 -30.88
C PRO A 1069 -13.80 6.77 -29.67
N VAL A 1070 -13.00 7.60 -29.00
CA VAL A 1070 -12.36 7.27 -27.73
C VAL A 1070 -12.82 8.25 -26.67
N GLU A 1071 -13.38 7.71 -25.60
CA GLU A 1071 -14.01 8.49 -24.55
C GLU A 1071 -13.42 8.22 -23.17
N GLY A 1072 -13.35 9.28 -22.37
CA GLY A 1072 -13.24 9.17 -20.92
C GLY A 1072 -14.62 9.29 -20.30
N ILE A 1073 -14.86 8.57 -19.21
CA ILE A 1073 -16.13 8.65 -18.48
C ILE A 1073 -15.97 9.58 -17.29
N VAL A 1074 -16.95 10.46 -17.14
CA VAL A 1074 -17.06 11.44 -16.07
C VAL A 1074 -18.34 11.17 -15.29
N ASP A 1075 -18.26 11.06 -13.97
CA ASP A 1075 -19.46 10.96 -13.13
C ASP A 1075 -19.96 12.36 -12.74
N HIS A 1076 -21.21 12.67 -13.09
CA HIS A 1076 -21.90 13.90 -12.67
C HIS A 1076 -23.18 13.54 -11.92
N ASN A 1077 -23.17 13.65 -10.58
CA ASN A 1077 -24.31 13.34 -9.70
C ASN A 1077 -24.90 11.93 -9.94
N GLY A 1078 -24.05 10.92 -10.13
CA GLY A 1078 -24.44 9.53 -10.41
C GLY A 1078 -24.80 9.27 -11.87
N THR A 1079 -24.76 10.28 -12.74
CA THR A 1079 -24.92 10.11 -14.19
C THR A 1079 -23.55 10.08 -14.83
N ARG A 1080 -23.19 8.94 -15.45
CA ARG A 1080 -21.94 8.78 -16.20
C ARG A 1080 -22.09 9.44 -17.57
N ILE A 1081 -21.25 10.44 -17.85
CA ILE A 1081 -21.25 11.23 -19.08
C ILE A 1081 -19.97 10.88 -19.87
N PRO A 1082 -20.09 10.45 -21.12
CA PRO A 1082 -18.94 10.22 -21.99
C PRO A 1082 -18.41 11.54 -22.53
N LEU A 1083 -17.10 11.75 -22.40
CA LEU A 1083 -16.39 12.86 -23.04
C LEU A 1083 -15.43 12.31 -24.08
N ILE A 1084 -15.67 12.67 -25.34
CA ILE A 1084 -14.83 12.27 -26.46
C ILE A 1084 -13.50 13.02 -26.37
N VAL A 1085 -12.45 12.27 -26.09
CA VAL A 1085 -11.06 12.74 -26.00
C VAL A 1085 -10.47 12.88 -27.40
N GLY A 1086 -10.81 11.93 -28.27
CA GLY A 1086 -10.26 11.84 -29.61
C GLY A 1086 -11.03 10.85 -30.48
N THR A 1087 -10.71 10.84 -31.77
CA THR A 1087 -11.05 9.74 -32.67
C THR A 1087 -9.76 9.02 -33.05
N THR A 1088 -9.80 7.70 -33.13
CA THR A 1088 -8.67 6.91 -33.62
C THR A 1088 -8.28 7.40 -35.01
N SER A 1089 -7.00 7.74 -35.17
CA SER A 1089 -6.43 8.16 -36.45
C SER A 1089 -5.77 6.98 -37.14
N ARG A 1090 -4.94 6.24 -36.40
CA ARG A 1090 -4.28 5.00 -36.83
C ARG A 1090 -3.95 4.08 -35.65
N THR A 1091 -3.66 2.83 -35.95
CA THR A 1091 -3.24 1.80 -34.99
C THR A 1091 -1.93 1.17 -35.46
N ILE A 1092 -1.00 0.96 -34.53
CA ILE A 1092 0.37 0.49 -34.78
C ILE A 1092 0.59 -0.81 -34.00
N GLY A 1093 1.44 -1.70 -34.52
CA GLY A 1093 1.82 -2.93 -33.84
C GLY A 1093 0.84 -4.09 -34.02
N CYS A 1094 -0.10 -3.98 -34.95
CA CYS A 1094 -1.00 -5.07 -35.30
C CYS A 1094 -0.47 -5.89 -36.50
N MET A 1095 0.43 -6.84 -36.24
CA MET A 1095 0.79 -7.87 -37.21
C MET A 1095 0.30 -9.22 -36.69
N THR A 1096 -0.38 -10.00 -37.54
CA THR A 1096 -1.12 -11.23 -37.18
C THR A 1096 -0.27 -12.40 -36.66
N SER A 1097 1.00 -12.19 -36.31
CA SER A 1097 1.91 -13.26 -35.88
C SER A 1097 2.91 -12.88 -34.77
N SER A 1098 2.87 -11.66 -34.20
CA SER A 1098 3.74 -11.28 -33.07
C SER A 1098 2.96 -10.63 -31.93
N LYS A 1099 3.21 -11.05 -30.68
CA LYS A 1099 2.75 -10.40 -29.44
C LYS A 1099 3.44 -9.03 -29.27
N SER A 1100 3.18 -8.07 -30.15
CA SER A 1100 3.65 -6.68 -30.02
C SER A 1100 2.61 -5.82 -29.31
N GLN A 1101 3.09 -4.87 -28.50
CA GLN A 1101 2.26 -3.84 -27.86
C GLN A 1101 1.47 -3.09 -28.95
N THR A 1102 0.15 -3.17 -28.88
CA THR A 1102 -0.75 -2.49 -29.81
C THR A 1102 -1.05 -1.10 -29.25
N ILE A 1103 -0.71 -0.07 -30.01
CA ILE A 1103 -0.99 1.33 -29.65
C ILE A 1103 -1.89 1.97 -30.70
N SER A 1104 -2.72 2.90 -30.27
CA SER A 1104 -3.56 3.71 -31.16
C SER A 1104 -3.27 5.18 -30.94
N VAL A 1105 -3.12 5.90 -32.04
CA VAL A 1105 -2.89 7.34 -32.05
C VAL A 1105 -4.21 8.02 -32.38
N LEU A 1106 -4.65 8.92 -31.52
CA LEU A 1106 -5.90 9.66 -31.67
C LEU A 1106 -5.63 11.07 -32.18
N SER A 1107 -6.57 11.61 -32.96
CA SER A 1107 -6.65 13.06 -33.18
C SER A 1107 -7.28 13.72 -31.95
N ARG A 1108 -6.55 14.64 -31.31
CA ARG A 1108 -6.95 15.28 -30.05
C ARG A 1108 -8.09 16.28 -30.28
N ILE A 1109 -9.31 15.95 -29.84
CA ILE A 1109 -10.49 16.82 -30.04
C ILE A 1109 -10.30 18.21 -29.45
N ALA A 1110 -9.66 18.31 -28.27
CA ALA A 1110 -9.44 19.58 -27.58
C ALA A 1110 -8.70 20.62 -28.44
N ASN A 1111 -7.78 20.18 -29.29
CA ASN A 1111 -7.02 21.06 -30.19
C ASN A 1111 -7.88 21.60 -31.36
N HIS A 1112 -8.98 20.92 -31.70
CA HIS A 1112 -9.84 21.25 -32.85
C HIS A 1112 -11.18 21.87 -32.45
N LEU A 1113 -11.41 22.16 -31.16
CA LEU A 1113 -12.71 22.65 -30.67
C LEU A 1113 -13.18 23.94 -31.35
N SER A 1114 -12.28 24.85 -31.70
CA SER A 1114 -12.61 26.10 -32.39
C SER A 1114 -13.23 25.83 -33.77
N TRP A 1115 -12.60 24.96 -34.56
CA TRP A 1115 -13.10 24.54 -35.86
C TRP A 1115 -14.42 23.76 -35.74
N ILE A 1116 -14.51 22.84 -34.78
CA ILE A 1116 -15.74 22.05 -34.54
C ILE A 1116 -16.92 22.98 -34.21
N LYS A 1117 -16.72 23.98 -33.34
CA LYS A 1117 -17.74 24.97 -32.98
C LYS A 1117 -18.15 25.82 -34.18
N GLU A 1118 -17.20 26.26 -35.00
CA GLU A 1118 -17.49 27.04 -36.21
C GLU A 1118 -18.38 26.27 -37.18
N VAL A 1119 -18.18 24.96 -37.33
CA VAL A 1119 -18.98 24.15 -38.26
C VAL A 1119 -20.37 23.82 -37.69
N ILE A 1120 -20.46 23.48 -36.40
CA ILE A 1120 -21.71 22.96 -35.80
C ILE A 1120 -22.67 24.07 -35.36
N GLU A 1121 -22.15 25.22 -34.93
CA GLU A 1121 -22.98 26.31 -34.40
C GLU A 1121 -23.31 27.40 -35.44
N ARG A 1122 -22.85 27.21 -36.69
CA ARG A 1122 -23.31 27.95 -37.88
C ARG A 1122 -24.63 27.39 -38.36
#